data_AF-A0A8H6ENW0-F1
#
_entry.id   AF-A0A8H6ENW0-F1
#
_cell.length_a   1.000
_cell.length_b   1.000
_cell.length_c   1.000
_cell.angle_alpha   90.00
_cell.angle_beta   90.00
_cell.angle_gamma   90.00
#
_symmetry.space_group_name_H-M   'P 1'
#
loop_
_entity.id
_entity.type
_entity.pdbx_description
1 polymer ?
#
loop_
_entity_poly.entity_id
_entity_poly.type
_entity_poly.pdbx_seq_one_letter_code
_entity_poly.pdbx_strand_id
1 'polypeptide(L)'
;MSDAQANEAEKNIEIWKVKKLIKRLEAARGNGTSMISLIIPPKDQVSRAAKMLAEEYGTASNIKSRVNRQSVLSAITSTQQRLKLYNKVPPNGLVVYCGEILTSEGKERKVNIDFEPFKPINTSLYLCDNKFHTEALAELLESDQKFGFIIMDGNGALFGTLSGNTRDVVHKFSVDLPKKHGRGGQSALRFARLREEKRHNYVRKVAELAVQNFITADKVNVAGIILAGSADFKNDLNQSDLFDNRLATKVIKVVDVSYGGENGFNQAIELSAETLSNVKFIQEKKLIGKYFEEISQDTGRICYGVEDTLKALELGAVEVLIVFENLEINRWVLKDSNGVQTILHTTKQSEASNREQFMDKETGQEMEVVSSESFLEWIAEKYRDFGTTLEFVSDRSSEGNQFVKGFGGIGGLLRYKVNFEQLAEVDDDDDYYDGNARPSPLRSVMTASINSSSTPAISFLGPISSYTHQAALGRFDKEKYEYQPAIGIPDVFEAVQSGKAELGVVPFENSTNGAVIFTLELLADRHSLYKDVIICGEAYLDVSHCLLGYVSTADSPVMSGTCTPTTSTPSPVKPKTTPLSSLNHIQRIYTHPQAYGQCEAFLGTYLKGVERLDVSSTSKAAEIVKADKTGTSAAIASSLAADIHKLDILAKGIEDRDDNTTRFLILRKGVDTSATKVDVAAKSMVTFTIDHRTPGALADVLDCFRRYQVNLTSINSRPTKIVPFQYIFFVEFEGNDFCIKPGMRLSNCFYSRSYGLRTINRSLTLPAHTRKSSTQSILHKELTSRKPNIIYDYLSPTPSHLLNISLADFLPPTCYPANFKVQDLTLPYTTTLGHECSDAALLPQSHHLVYFSPQIPHSALLPDGTDPLQSPGPPFVRRMWAGGSLIFNTTSGEQLRLGNMRAACIERIVDVSVKGREGDEKVFVNIERRVGLADTGDELRMNPDAKSSAIVSEKCSVSDRNYMADQQLLQRHHVDNNDNIGQASLVETRNIVFMREKDTTTAKEDCARLPKILRPTRKPDFDVRITPTQSLLFRFSALTFNAHAIHLDPQYCRESEGYRNLLLHGPLSLVLMFSVLRSQLQPGEMIKRFNYRNLAPLYANEELRVCVGKNADKSNKYEVWIEGKEGGYAVKGSAVVGPLDTGDS
;
A
#
# COMPACT_ATOMS: atom_id res chain seq x y z
N MET A 1 6.38 -11.56 44.34
CA MET A 1 5.47 -10.43 44.11
C MET A 1 5.03 -9.90 45.47
N SER A 2 4.94 -8.58 45.67
CA SER A 2 4.56 -7.97 46.94
C SER A 2 3.05 -8.13 47.22
N ASP A 3 2.64 -8.25 48.48
CA ASP A 3 1.23 -8.37 48.94
C ASP A 3 0.26 -7.35 48.31
N ALA A 4 0.76 -6.20 47.84
CA ALA A 4 -0.02 -5.19 47.13
C ALA A 4 -0.59 -5.65 45.77
N GLN A 5 0.11 -6.52 45.02
CA GLN A 5 -0.34 -6.99 43.69
C GLN A 5 -1.43 -8.06 43.79
N ALA A 6 -1.38 -8.92 44.82
CA ALA A 6 -2.42 -9.92 45.07
C ALA A 6 -3.79 -9.27 45.36
N ASN A 7 -3.80 -8.15 46.10
CA ASN A 7 -5.02 -7.39 46.39
C ASN A 7 -5.69 -6.77 45.14
N GLU A 8 -4.95 -6.50 44.07
CA GLU A 8 -5.49 -5.85 42.87
C GLU A 8 -6.20 -6.85 41.95
N ALA A 9 -5.62 -8.04 41.76
CA ALA A 9 -6.24 -9.15 41.05
C ALA A 9 -7.55 -9.60 41.74
N GLU A 10 -7.55 -9.69 43.08
CA GLU A 10 -8.75 -10.03 43.85
C GLU A 10 -9.87 -9.00 43.69
N LYS A 11 -9.51 -7.71 43.72
CA LYS A 11 -10.46 -6.63 43.46
C LYS A 11 -11.06 -6.72 42.06
N ASN A 12 -10.28 -7.16 41.06
CA ASN A 12 -10.75 -7.36 39.70
C ASN A 12 -11.74 -8.52 39.59
N ILE A 13 -11.51 -9.61 40.32
CA ILE A 13 -12.44 -10.75 40.41
C ILE A 13 -13.78 -10.31 41.04
N GLU A 14 -13.75 -9.54 42.12
CA GLU A 14 -14.97 -9.01 42.75
C GLU A 14 -15.72 -8.02 41.84
N ILE A 15 -14.98 -7.16 41.12
CA ILE A 15 -15.55 -6.28 40.08
C ILE A 15 -16.23 -7.10 38.99
N TRP A 16 -15.62 -8.21 38.56
CA TRP A 16 -16.18 -9.09 37.55
C TRP A 16 -17.46 -9.79 38.05
N LYS A 17 -17.48 -10.29 39.29
CA LYS A 17 -18.69 -10.87 39.91
C LYS A 17 -19.85 -9.88 39.93
N VAL A 18 -19.58 -8.62 40.33
CA VAL A 18 -20.58 -7.55 40.35
C VAL A 18 -21.06 -7.20 38.93
N LYS A 19 -20.17 -7.13 37.93
CA LYS A 19 -20.55 -6.92 36.52
C LYS A 19 -21.49 -8.03 36.01
N LYS A 20 -21.18 -9.30 36.28
CA LYS A 20 -22.03 -10.42 35.89
C LYS A 20 -23.37 -10.42 36.62
N LEU A 21 -23.37 -10.03 37.89
CA LEU A 21 -24.59 -9.86 38.68
C LEU A 21 -25.50 -8.78 38.09
N ILE A 22 -24.95 -7.61 37.74
CA ILE A 22 -25.71 -6.53 37.08
C ILE A 22 -26.32 -7.03 35.77
N LYS A 23 -25.54 -7.72 34.92
CA LYS A 23 -26.03 -8.29 33.66
C LYS A 23 -27.18 -9.27 33.88
N ARG A 24 -27.11 -10.10 34.94
CA ARG A 24 -28.19 -11.03 35.33
C ARG A 24 -29.43 -10.29 35.83
N LEU A 25 -29.25 -9.25 36.64
CA LEU A 25 -30.34 -8.44 37.20
C LEU A 25 -31.05 -7.60 36.15
N GLU A 26 -30.33 -7.05 35.16
CA GLU A 26 -30.92 -6.28 34.04
C GLU A 26 -31.71 -7.16 33.06
N ALA A 27 -31.25 -8.40 32.85
CA ALA A 27 -31.97 -9.38 32.03
C ALA A 27 -33.24 -9.89 32.70
N ALA A 28 -33.32 -9.84 34.03
CA ALA A 28 -34.48 -10.27 34.78
C ALA A 28 -35.67 -9.32 34.60
N ARG A 29 -36.80 -9.87 34.13
CA ARG A 29 -38.07 -9.16 33.98
C ARG A 29 -39.15 -9.83 34.84
N GLY A 30 -39.85 -9.03 35.64
CA GLY A 30 -40.99 -9.46 36.43
C GLY A 30 -42.32 -9.16 35.73
N ASN A 31 -43.36 -9.92 36.07
CA ASN A 31 -44.73 -9.63 35.66
C ASN A 31 -45.36 -8.60 36.62
N GLY A 32 -45.38 -7.33 36.22
CA GLY A 32 -45.93 -6.24 37.04
C GLY A 32 -44.87 -5.57 37.93
N THR A 33 -45.31 -4.80 38.94
CA THR A 33 -44.43 -3.97 39.77
C THR A 33 -43.96 -4.72 41.02
N SER A 34 -43.32 -5.88 40.87
CA SER A 34 -42.96 -6.80 41.98
C SER A 34 -41.46 -6.89 42.26
N MET A 35 -40.64 -6.08 41.58
CA MET A 35 -39.18 -6.11 41.68
C MET A 35 -38.69 -4.98 42.57
N ILE A 36 -38.19 -5.32 43.76
CA ILE A 36 -37.68 -4.37 44.75
C ILE A 36 -36.16 -4.24 44.61
N SER A 37 -35.71 -2.99 44.44
CA SER A 37 -34.30 -2.61 44.48
C SER A 37 -34.08 -1.70 45.69
N LEU A 38 -33.35 -2.18 46.70
CA LEU A 38 -33.07 -1.46 47.94
C LEU A 38 -31.57 -1.30 48.13
N ILE A 39 -31.10 -0.06 48.23
CA ILE A 39 -29.69 0.29 48.47
C ILE A 39 -29.62 1.18 49.70
N ILE A 40 -28.81 0.77 50.67
CA ILE A 40 -28.63 1.46 51.95
C ILE A 40 -27.17 1.93 52.04
N PRO A 41 -26.92 3.25 52.15
CA PRO A 41 -25.57 3.79 52.22
C PRO A 41 -24.90 3.43 53.56
N PRO A 42 -23.55 3.43 53.60
CA PRO A 42 -22.84 3.16 54.84
C PRO A 42 -23.16 4.26 55.86
N LYS A 43 -23.22 3.88 57.13
CA LYS A 43 -23.62 4.71 58.28
C LYS A 43 -25.13 4.94 58.47
N ASP A 44 -26.00 4.54 57.54
CA ASP A 44 -27.45 4.55 57.80
C ASP A 44 -27.84 3.38 58.73
N GLN A 45 -29.03 3.46 59.32
CA GLN A 45 -29.55 2.44 60.24
C GLN A 45 -30.49 1.47 59.53
N VAL A 46 -30.28 0.17 59.74
CA VAL A 46 -31.14 -0.91 59.21
C VAL A 46 -32.60 -0.73 59.66
N SER A 47 -32.82 -0.26 60.89
CA SER A 47 -34.14 0.01 61.46
C SER A 47 -34.97 1.01 60.65
N ARG A 48 -34.33 2.02 60.06
CA ARG A 48 -34.99 3.02 59.22
C ARG A 48 -35.55 2.39 57.94
N ALA A 49 -34.75 1.58 57.25
CA ALA A 49 -35.18 0.84 56.07
C ALA A 49 -36.28 -0.18 56.41
N ALA A 50 -36.17 -0.87 57.55
CA ALA A 50 -37.21 -1.79 58.01
C ALA A 50 -38.55 -1.09 58.28
N LYS A 51 -38.53 0.10 58.88
CA LYS A 51 -39.73 0.92 59.11
C LYS A 51 -40.38 1.35 57.79
N MET A 52 -39.57 1.86 56.84
CA MET A 52 -40.05 2.25 55.51
C MET A 52 -40.71 1.06 54.79
N LEU A 53 -40.10 -0.13 54.80
CA LEU A 53 -40.70 -1.33 54.20
C LEU A 53 -42.03 -1.72 54.87
N ALA A 54 -42.21 -1.47 56.16
CA ALA A 54 -43.48 -1.72 56.85
C ALA A 54 -44.59 -0.74 56.44
N GLU A 55 -44.24 0.54 56.23
CA GLU A 55 -45.16 1.55 55.71
C GLU A 55 -45.58 1.21 54.26
N GLU A 56 -44.62 0.82 53.42
CA GLU A 56 -44.87 0.38 52.04
C GLU A 56 -45.73 -0.89 51.97
N TYR A 57 -45.55 -1.83 52.89
CA TYR A 57 -46.41 -3.01 53.01
C TYR A 57 -47.88 -2.62 53.28
N GLY A 58 -48.10 -1.64 54.15
CA GLY A 58 -49.44 -1.10 54.44
C GLY A 58 -50.09 -0.47 53.20
N THR A 59 -49.34 0.38 52.49
CA THR A 59 -49.77 1.04 51.25
C THR A 59 -50.08 0.04 50.14
N ALA A 60 -49.23 -0.98 49.96
CA ALA A 60 -49.40 -2.03 48.96
C ALA A 60 -50.68 -2.87 49.19
N SER A 61 -51.17 -2.99 50.43
CA SER A 61 -52.41 -3.73 50.73
C SER A 61 -53.65 -3.12 50.07
N ASN A 62 -53.61 -1.82 49.74
CA ASN A 62 -54.67 -1.07 49.08
C ASN A 62 -54.71 -1.25 47.55
N ILE A 63 -53.77 -1.99 46.96
CA ILE A 63 -53.75 -2.27 45.52
C ILE A 63 -54.99 -3.08 45.11
N LYS A 64 -55.74 -2.58 44.12
CA LYS A 64 -57.01 -3.18 43.65
C LYS A 64 -56.82 -4.52 42.92
N SER A 65 -55.73 -4.67 42.16
CA SER A 65 -55.43 -5.92 41.45
C SER A 65 -54.95 -6.99 42.43
N ARG A 66 -55.71 -8.10 42.55
CA ARG A 66 -55.38 -9.20 43.48
C ARG A 66 -54.01 -9.80 43.21
N VAL A 67 -53.67 -10.05 41.94
CA VAL A 67 -52.41 -10.68 41.52
C VAL A 67 -51.22 -9.74 41.78
N ASN A 68 -51.33 -8.47 41.36
CA ASN A 68 -50.25 -7.50 41.58
C ASN A 68 -50.03 -7.23 43.07
N ARG A 69 -51.12 -7.10 43.85
CA ARG A 69 -51.05 -6.92 45.30
C ARG A 69 -50.31 -8.07 45.98
N GLN A 70 -50.65 -9.32 45.67
CA GLN A 70 -50.03 -10.48 46.28
C GLN A 70 -48.53 -10.56 45.95
N SER A 71 -48.17 -10.23 44.71
CA SER A 71 -46.77 -10.20 44.25
C SER A 71 -45.95 -9.13 44.98
N VAL A 72 -46.48 -7.91 45.12
CA VAL A 72 -45.82 -6.80 45.85
C VAL A 72 -45.65 -7.15 47.33
N LEU A 73 -46.69 -7.66 47.99
CA LEU A 73 -46.62 -8.03 49.42
C LEU A 73 -45.61 -9.16 49.66
N SER A 74 -45.56 -10.15 48.77
CA SER A 74 -44.58 -11.26 48.78
C SER A 74 -43.14 -10.75 48.65
N ALA A 75 -42.90 -9.81 47.73
CA ALA A 75 -41.59 -9.18 47.54
C ALA A 75 -41.15 -8.36 48.77
N ILE A 76 -42.02 -7.49 49.31
CA ILE A 76 -41.70 -6.67 50.51
C ILE A 76 -41.40 -7.57 51.71
N THR A 77 -42.20 -8.62 51.91
CA THR A 77 -41.98 -9.59 52.99
C THR A 77 -40.62 -10.27 52.86
N SER A 78 -40.24 -10.66 51.64
CA SER A 78 -38.95 -11.29 51.36
C SER A 78 -37.78 -10.33 51.64
N THR A 79 -37.89 -9.06 51.23
CA THR A 79 -36.89 -8.02 51.55
C THR A 79 -36.77 -7.79 53.05
N GLN A 80 -37.88 -7.72 53.79
CA GLN A 80 -37.87 -7.59 55.24
C GLN A 80 -37.18 -8.78 55.92
N GLN A 81 -37.41 -10.00 55.43
CA GLN A 81 -36.75 -11.20 55.96
C GLN A 81 -35.24 -11.20 55.71
N ARG A 82 -34.78 -10.74 54.55
CA ARG A 82 -33.35 -10.57 54.27
C ARG A 82 -32.71 -9.49 55.14
N LEU A 83 -33.39 -8.36 55.29
CA LEU A 83 -32.89 -7.24 56.09
C LEU A 83 -32.68 -7.62 57.56
N LYS A 84 -33.48 -8.55 58.10
CA LYS A 84 -33.32 -9.09 59.47
C LYS A 84 -32.02 -9.87 59.69
N LEU A 85 -31.35 -10.34 58.63
CA LEU A 85 -30.04 -11.01 58.75
C LEU A 85 -28.92 -10.02 59.13
N TYR A 86 -29.13 -8.72 58.92
CA TYR A 86 -28.14 -7.68 59.17
C TYR A 86 -28.50 -6.88 60.42
N ASN A 87 -27.66 -6.99 61.46
CA ASN A 87 -27.82 -6.18 62.68
C ASN A 87 -27.46 -4.70 62.45
N LYS A 88 -26.51 -4.44 61.54
CA LYS A 88 -26.02 -3.10 61.18
C LYS A 88 -25.66 -3.09 59.69
N VAL A 89 -25.75 -1.93 59.05
CA VAL A 89 -25.29 -1.76 57.66
C VAL A 89 -23.76 -1.98 57.61
N PRO A 90 -23.27 -2.84 56.71
CA PRO A 90 -21.83 -3.06 56.50
C PRO A 90 -21.07 -1.77 56.12
N PRO A 91 -19.73 -1.73 56.27
CA PRO A 91 -18.94 -0.51 56.08
C PRO A 91 -19.01 0.09 54.68
N ASN A 92 -19.27 -0.71 53.64
CA ASN A 92 -19.44 -0.21 52.27
C ASN A 92 -20.91 0.01 51.86
N GLY A 93 -21.86 -0.23 52.76
CA GLY A 93 -23.30 -0.18 52.47
C GLY A 93 -23.91 -1.56 52.29
N LEU A 94 -25.21 -1.62 51.98
CA LEU A 94 -25.96 -2.85 51.77
C LEU A 94 -26.84 -2.73 50.52
N VAL A 95 -26.78 -3.73 49.65
CA VAL A 95 -27.64 -3.82 48.46
C VAL A 95 -28.51 -5.05 48.56
N VAL A 96 -29.82 -4.89 48.34
CA VAL A 96 -30.82 -5.95 48.41
C VAL A 96 -31.72 -5.89 47.17
N TYR A 97 -31.78 -6.99 46.42
CA TYR A 97 -32.68 -7.21 45.30
C TYR A 97 -33.62 -8.36 45.60
N CYS A 98 -34.93 -8.10 45.60
CA CYS A 98 -35.96 -9.10 45.86
C CYS A 98 -37.08 -9.01 44.82
N GLY A 99 -37.54 -10.14 44.30
CA GLY A 99 -38.67 -10.15 43.37
C GLY A 99 -38.97 -11.53 42.80
N GLU A 100 -40.03 -11.61 42.01
CA GLU A 100 -40.45 -12.83 41.31
C GLU A 100 -40.20 -12.64 39.80
N ILE A 101 -39.31 -13.46 39.23
CA ILE A 101 -38.93 -13.41 37.81
C ILE A 101 -39.53 -14.58 37.04
N LEU A 102 -39.83 -14.36 35.76
CA LEU A 102 -40.26 -15.43 34.87
C LEU A 102 -39.02 -16.14 34.29
N THR A 103 -38.92 -17.45 34.51
CA THR A 103 -37.86 -18.29 33.89
C THR A 103 -38.19 -18.60 32.43
N SER A 104 -37.21 -19.05 31.64
CA SER A 104 -37.39 -19.46 30.24
C SER A 104 -38.40 -20.60 30.05
N GLU A 105 -38.66 -21.39 31.10
CA GLU A 105 -39.68 -22.44 31.12
C GLU A 105 -41.09 -21.90 31.47
N GLY A 106 -41.25 -20.59 31.65
CA GLY A 106 -42.51 -19.95 32.04
C GLY A 106 -42.89 -20.16 33.51
N LYS A 107 -42.01 -20.74 34.35
CA LYS A 107 -42.20 -20.87 35.79
C LYS A 107 -41.74 -19.61 36.52
N GLU A 108 -42.48 -19.20 37.54
CA GLU A 108 -42.11 -18.09 38.42
C GLU A 108 -41.03 -18.53 39.43
N ARG A 109 -39.93 -17.79 39.49
CA ARG A 109 -38.83 -18.02 40.43
C ARG A 109 -38.63 -16.79 41.32
N LYS A 110 -38.63 -17.01 42.63
CA LYS A 110 -38.25 -15.99 43.61
C LYS A 110 -36.74 -15.76 43.59
N VAL A 111 -36.33 -14.51 43.41
CA VAL A 111 -34.94 -14.04 43.45
C VAL A 111 -34.78 -13.17 44.68
N ASN A 112 -33.87 -13.56 45.56
CA ASN A 112 -33.49 -12.81 46.76
C ASN A 112 -31.96 -12.75 46.80
N ILE A 113 -31.39 -11.57 46.57
CA ILE A 113 -29.95 -11.35 46.52
C ILE A 113 -29.62 -10.20 47.47
N ASP A 114 -28.73 -10.45 48.41
CA ASP A 114 -28.21 -9.45 49.34
C ASP A 114 -26.69 -9.57 49.42
N PHE A 115 -25.99 -8.44 49.30
CA PHE A 115 -24.52 -8.40 49.39
C PHE A 115 -24.00 -7.02 49.78
N GLU A 116 -22.77 -6.98 50.30
CA GLU A 116 -22.01 -5.75 50.54
C GLU A 116 -21.21 -5.38 49.27
N PRO A 117 -21.32 -4.15 48.74
CA PRO A 117 -20.55 -3.72 47.57
C PRO A 117 -19.06 -3.55 47.90
N PHE A 118 -18.20 -3.72 46.90
CA PHE A 118 -16.73 -3.61 47.05
C PHE A 118 -16.22 -2.17 47.26
N LYS A 119 -17.08 -1.17 47.05
CA LYS A 119 -16.83 0.26 47.28
C LYS A 119 -18.01 0.87 48.03
N PRO A 120 -17.78 1.86 48.91
CA PRO A 120 -18.86 2.52 49.64
C PRO A 120 -19.81 3.27 48.70
N ILE A 121 -21.10 2.93 48.75
CA ILE A 121 -22.16 3.58 47.96
C ILE A 121 -22.77 4.73 48.74
N ASN A 122 -22.80 5.95 48.18
CA ASN A 122 -23.39 7.10 48.87
C ASN A 122 -24.89 7.34 48.55
N THR A 123 -25.46 6.55 47.65
CA THR A 123 -26.85 6.69 47.20
C THR A 123 -27.77 5.79 48.03
N SER A 124 -28.84 6.35 48.59
CA SER A 124 -29.96 5.59 49.15
C SER A 124 -31.04 5.42 48.08
N LEU A 125 -31.47 4.20 47.81
CA LEU A 125 -32.47 3.90 46.78
C LEU A 125 -33.50 2.90 47.30
N TYR A 126 -34.78 3.18 47.06
CA TYR A 126 -35.85 2.19 47.19
C TYR A 126 -36.81 2.38 46.01
N LEU A 127 -36.93 1.36 45.17
CA LEU A 127 -37.84 1.34 44.02
C LEU A 127 -38.50 -0.03 43.89
N CYS A 128 -39.78 -0.02 43.51
CA CYS A 128 -40.58 -1.21 43.19
C CYS A 128 -41.08 -1.08 41.75
N ASP A 129 -40.48 -1.78 40.81
CA ASP A 129 -40.80 -1.71 39.37
C ASP A 129 -40.92 -3.13 38.76
N ASN A 130 -41.02 -3.24 37.44
CA ASN A 130 -41.01 -4.50 36.70
C ASN A 130 -39.61 -5.02 36.33
N LYS A 131 -38.57 -4.28 36.72
CA LYS A 131 -37.15 -4.57 36.52
C LYS A 131 -36.34 -4.19 37.76
N PHE A 132 -35.14 -4.74 37.90
CA PHE A 132 -34.20 -4.28 38.92
C PHE A 132 -33.46 -3.02 38.46
N HIS A 133 -33.21 -2.11 39.41
CA HIS A 133 -32.47 -0.87 39.21
C HIS A 133 -31.02 -1.06 39.66
N THR A 134 -30.11 -1.07 38.69
CA THR A 134 -28.67 -1.35 38.85
C THR A 134 -27.80 -0.11 38.65
N GLU A 135 -28.40 1.07 38.42
CA GLU A 135 -27.67 2.28 38.00
C GLU A 135 -26.62 2.71 39.04
N ALA A 136 -26.95 2.63 40.33
CA ALA A 136 -26.03 2.96 41.43
C ALA A 136 -24.85 1.97 41.55
N LEU A 137 -25.03 0.70 41.13
CA LEU A 137 -23.94 -0.28 41.06
C LEU A 137 -23.09 -0.07 39.81
N ALA A 138 -23.69 0.33 38.69
CA ALA A 138 -22.99 0.65 37.46
C ALA A 138 -22.02 1.84 37.65
N GLU A 139 -22.42 2.85 38.41
CA GLU A 139 -21.56 4.00 38.74
C GLU A 139 -20.28 3.59 39.49
N LEU A 140 -20.35 2.59 40.38
CA LEU A 140 -19.17 2.07 41.08
C LEU A 140 -18.14 1.40 40.14
N LEU A 141 -18.62 0.90 39.00
CA LEU A 141 -17.83 0.21 37.99
C LEU A 141 -17.20 1.18 36.96
N GLU A 142 -17.72 2.39 36.84
CA GLU A 142 -17.31 3.38 35.81
C GLU A 142 -15.96 4.06 36.12
N SER A 143 -15.44 3.88 37.34
CA SER A 143 -14.21 4.54 37.82
C SER A 143 -12.92 3.80 37.45
N ASP A 144 -12.76 3.42 36.18
CA ASP A 144 -11.42 3.22 35.63
C ASP A 144 -10.79 4.59 35.37
N GLN A 145 -9.49 4.75 35.70
CA GLN A 145 -8.79 6.02 35.49
C GLN A 145 -8.75 6.35 34.00
N LYS A 146 -9.42 7.43 33.61
CA LYS A 146 -9.43 7.93 32.23
C LYS A 146 -8.20 8.79 31.98
N PHE A 147 -7.37 8.43 31.01
CA PHE A 147 -6.20 9.21 30.59
C PHE A 147 -6.48 9.93 29.26
N GLY A 148 -6.05 11.18 29.14
CA GLY A 148 -6.17 11.97 27.93
C GLY A 148 -4.90 11.87 27.08
N PHE A 149 -5.06 11.90 25.77
CA PHE A 149 -3.97 11.92 24.79
C PHE A 149 -4.18 13.07 23.83
N ILE A 150 -3.12 13.84 23.60
CA ILE A 150 -3.07 14.89 22.59
C ILE A 150 -1.94 14.54 21.62
N ILE A 151 -2.28 14.13 20.41
CA ILE A 151 -1.30 13.86 19.35
C ILE A 151 -1.25 15.06 18.43
N MET A 152 -0.11 15.74 18.37
CA MET A 152 0.15 16.88 17.51
C MET A 152 1.05 16.48 16.34
N ASP A 153 0.68 16.90 15.14
CA ASP A 153 1.48 16.68 13.94
C ASP A 153 1.39 17.92 13.01
N GLY A 154 2.32 18.04 12.07
CA GLY A 154 2.34 19.16 11.12
C GLY A 154 1.08 19.24 10.24
N ASN A 155 0.35 18.14 10.11
CA ASN A 155 -0.85 18.00 9.28
C ASN A 155 -2.17 18.03 10.09
N GLY A 156 -2.13 18.06 11.42
CA GLY A 156 -3.35 17.94 12.24
C GLY A 156 -3.11 17.56 13.70
N ALA A 157 -4.15 17.63 14.53
CA ALA A 157 -4.13 17.14 15.90
C ALA A 157 -5.27 16.15 16.16
N LEU A 158 -5.02 15.20 17.07
CA LEU A 158 -5.98 14.22 17.57
C LEU A 158 -6.05 14.28 19.09
N PHE A 159 -7.26 14.28 19.62
CA PHE A 159 -7.57 14.17 21.04
C PHE A 159 -8.23 12.82 21.28
N GLY A 160 -7.61 12.00 22.12
CA GLY A 160 -8.10 10.68 22.47
C GLY A 160 -8.18 10.51 23.97
N THR A 161 -8.94 9.53 24.41
CA THR A 161 -8.96 9.09 25.80
C THR A 161 -8.77 7.59 25.88
N LEU A 162 -8.07 7.14 26.92
CA LEU A 162 -7.91 5.73 27.26
C LEU A 162 -8.52 5.52 28.65
N SER A 163 -9.55 4.70 28.75
CA SER A 163 -10.21 4.37 30.03
C SER A 163 -10.34 2.86 30.15
N GLY A 164 -9.75 2.27 31.18
CA GLY A 164 -9.77 0.81 31.34
C GLY A 164 -9.24 0.13 30.07
N ASN A 165 -10.13 -0.60 29.37
CA ASN A 165 -9.86 -1.31 28.11
C ASN A 165 -10.40 -0.62 26.85
N THR A 166 -10.92 0.60 26.95
CA THR A 166 -11.43 1.35 25.79
C THR A 166 -10.50 2.49 25.43
N ARG A 167 -10.14 2.55 24.14
CA ARG A 167 -9.58 3.74 23.52
C ARG A 167 -10.71 4.43 22.75
N ASP A 168 -10.84 5.73 22.95
CA ASP A 168 -11.86 6.54 22.27
C ASP A 168 -11.18 7.75 21.65
N VAL A 169 -11.41 7.99 20.35
CA VAL A 169 -10.99 9.22 19.68
C VAL A 169 -12.09 10.26 19.87
N VAL A 170 -11.83 11.25 20.72
CA VAL A 170 -12.83 12.27 21.10
C VAL A 170 -12.98 13.32 20.01
N HIS A 171 -11.85 13.83 19.50
CA HIS A 171 -11.86 14.87 18.50
C HIS A 171 -10.63 14.78 17.60
N LYS A 172 -10.78 15.08 16.31
CA LYS A 172 -9.65 15.20 15.39
C LYS A 172 -9.88 16.31 14.39
N PHE A 173 -8.82 17.04 14.04
CA PHE A 173 -8.87 18.05 12.99
C PHE A 173 -7.54 18.13 12.24
N SER A 174 -7.59 18.48 10.96
CA SER A 174 -6.43 18.67 10.11
C SER A 174 -6.05 20.15 9.99
N VAL A 175 -4.77 20.43 9.78
CA VAL A 175 -4.24 21.77 9.48
C VAL A 175 -3.22 21.70 8.35
N ASP A 176 -3.16 22.76 7.54
CA ASP A 176 -2.14 22.93 6.51
C ASP A 176 -1.21 24.10 6.90
N LEU A 177 -0.03 23.73 7.40
CA LEU A 177 0.99 24.67 7.84
C LEU A 177 1.98 24.96 6.70
N PRO A 178 2.37 26.23 6.46
CA PRO A 178 3.34 26.57 5.42
C PRO A 178 4.66 25.86 5.66
N LYS A 179 5.18 25.16 4.64
CA LYS A 179 6.45 24.45 4.76
C LYS A 179 7.63 25.42 4.87
N LYS A 180 8.73 24.95 5.46
CA LYS A 180 10.00 25.70 5.50
C LYS A 180 10.62 25.68 4.11
N HIS A 181 10.84 26.85 3.52
CA HIS A 181 11.50 27.00 2.22
C HIS A 181 12.52 28.13 2.27
N GLY A 182 13.65 27.95 1.57
CA GLY A 182 14.68 28.97 1.37
C GLY A 182 14.44 29.88 0.16
N ARG A 183 13.40 29.60 -0.63
CA ARG A 183 13.03 30.40 -1.82
C ARG A 183 12.31 31.68 -1.36
N GLY A 184 12.77 32.85 -1.79
CA GLY A 184 12.10 34.12 -1.46
C GLY A 184 12.97 35.39 -1.50
N GLY A 185 14.30 35.28 -1.54
CA GLY A 185 15.18 36.45 -1.54
C GLY A 185 14.86 37.41 -0.38
N GLN A 186 14.60 38.69 -0.69
CA GLN A 186 14.20 39.70 0.30
C GLN A 186 12.87 39.37 1.01
N SER A 187 11.98 38.60 0.38
CA SER A 187 10.70 38.17 0.97
C SER A 187 10.82 36.94 1.88
N ALA A 188 12.01 36.33 2.01
CA ALA A 188 12.21 35.14 2.83
C ALA A 188 11.81 35.36 4.31
N LEU A 189 12.13 36.54 4.86
CA LEU A 189 11.78 36.89 6.25
C LEU A 189 10.25 36.99 6.44
N ARG A 190 9.52 37.53 5.46
CA ARG A 190 8.06 37.60 5.49
C ARG A 190 7.43 36.21 5.50
N PHE A 191 7.92 35.30 4.64
CA PHE A 191 7.44 33.91 4.63
C PHE A 191 7.78 33.15 5.91
N ALA A 192 8.92 33.47 6.54
CA ALA A 192 9.25 32.94 7.85
C ALA A 192 8.29 33.42 8.94
N ARG A 193 8.00 34.73 8.99
CA ARG A 193 7.04 35.29 9.94
C ARG A 193 5.64 34.69 9.77
N LEU A 194 5.14 34.60 8.54
CA LEU A 194 3.80 34.05 8.25
C LEU A 194 3.69 32.56 8.63
N ARG A 195 4.80 31.83 8.56
CA ARG A 195 4.87 30.44 9.03
C ARG A 195 4.79 30.35 10.55
N GLU A 196 5.61 31.11 11.27
CA GLU A 196 5.58 31.10 12.75
C GLU A 196 4.23 31.58 13.28
N GLU A 197 3.62 32.58 12.64
CA GLU A 197 2.26 33.05 12.98
C GLU A 197 1.22 31.93 12.83
N LYS A 198 1.24 31.18 11.73
CA LYS A 198 0.35 30.02 11.54
C LYS A 198 0.64 28.88 12.52
N ARG A 199 1.91 28.61 12.86
CA ARG A 199 2.28 27.63 13.89
C ARG A 199 1.73 28.02 15.26
N HIS A 200 1.88 29.29 15.64
CA HIS A 200 1.36 29.81 16.90
C HIS A 200 -0.18 29.75 16.97
N ASN A 201 -0.87 30.09 15.88
CA ASN A 201 -2.33 29.94 15.79
C ASN A 201 -2.77 28.47 15.88
N TYR A 202 -2.00 27.53 15.33
CA TYR A 202 -2.26 26.10 15.48
C TYR A 202 -2.10 25.62 16.93
N VAL A 203 -1.01 26.00 17.61
CA VAL A 203 -0.81 25.69 19.04
C VAL A 203 -1.94 26.25 19.89
N ARG A 204 -2.36 27.50 19.64
CA ARG A 204 -3.53 28.12 20.30
C ARG A 204 -4.80 27.29 20.11
N LYS A 205 -5.11 26.91 18.87
CA LYS A 205 -6.30 26.11 18.56
C LYS A 205 -6.28 24.74 19.25
N VAL A 206 -5.11 24.10 19.32
CA VAL A 206 -4.95 22.83 20.04
C VAL A 206 -5.17 23.02 21.54
N ALA A 207 -4.63 24.09 22.14
CA ALA A 207 -4.82 24.40 23.55
C ALA A 207 -6.30 24.66 23.90
N GLU A 208 -7.00 25.44 23.08
CA GLU A 208 -8.44 25.73 23.26
C GLU A 208 -9.29 24.44 23.16
N LEU A 209 -9.01 23.58 22.19
CA LEU A 209 -9.72 22.31 22.03
C LEU A 209 -9.38 21.32 23.16
N ALA A 210 -8.18 21.36 23.74
CA ALA A 210 -7.85 20.55 24.91
C ALA A 210 -8.73 20.92 26.11
N VAL A 211 -8.95 22.22 26.34
CA VAL A 211 -9.84 22.72 27.40
C VAL A 211 -11.28 22.25 27.16
N GLN A 212 -11.79 22.37 25.94
CA GLN A 212 -13.16 21.95 25.60
C GLN A 212 -13.39 20.44 25.80
N ASN A 213 -12.39 19.60 25.57
CA ASN A 213 -12.53 18.14 25.65
C ASN A 213 -12.18 17.55 27.02
N PHE A 214 -11.18 18.10 27.72
CA PHE A 214 -10.66 17.52 28.96
C PHE A 214 -11.08 18.25 30.24
N ILE A 215 -11.81 19.37 30.13
CA ILE A 215 -12.39 20.08 31.27
C ILE A 215 -13.91 20.03 31.17
N THR A 216 -14.57 19.57 32.22
CA THR A 216 -16.03 19.54 32.32
C THR A 216 -16.42 20.04 33.71
N ALA A 217 -17.34 21.01 33.78
CA ALA A 217 -17.73 21.67 35.03
C ALA A 217 -16.53 22.17 35.87
N ASP A 218 -15.62 22.91 35.23
CA ASP A 218 -14.39 23.48 35.81
C ASP A 218 -13.38 22.49 36.41
N LYS A 219 -13.59 21.19 36.24
CA LYS A 219 -12.71 20.14 36.70
C LYS A 219 -12.18 19.32 35.53
N VAL A 220 -10.92 18.90 35.62
CA VAL A 220 -10.31 18.00 34.63
C VAL A 220 -10.98 16.63 34.73
N ASN A 221 -11.52 16.12 33.62
CA ASN A 221 -12.25 14.85 33.54
C ASN A 221 -11.33 13.62 33.35
N VAL A 222 -10.03 13.85 33.17
CA VAL A 222 -8.99 12.82 33.05
C VAL A 222 -8.04 12.82 34.26
N ALA A 223 -7.56 11.63 34.62
CA ALA A 223 -6.58 11.43 35.69
C ALA A 223 -5.21 12.02 35.34
N GLY A 224 -4.83 11.98 34.06
CA GLY A 224 -3.72 12.73 33.50
C GLY A 224 -3.65 12.68 31.98
N ILE A 225 -2.71 13.43 31.42
CA ILE A 225 -2.59 13.72 29.99
C ILE A 225 -1.22 13.32 29.46
N ILE A 226 -1.21 12.74 28.27
CA ILE A 226 0.00 12.45 27.51
C ILE A 226 0.02 13.34 26.27
N LEU A 227 1.11 14.09 26.11
CA LEU A 227 1.36 14.89 24.92
C LEU A 227 2.24 14.08 23.98
N ALA A 228 1.76 13.77 22.78
CA ALA A 228 2.51 13.04 21.78
C ALA A 228 2.62 13.85 20.49
N GLY A 229 3.66 13.65 19.70
CA GLY A 229 3.75 14.26 18.39
C GLY A 229 5.10 14.14 17.70
N SER A 230 5.13 14.43 16.41
CA SER A 230 6.36 14.56 15.64
C SER A 230 6.91 15.99 15.79
N ALA A 231 8.22 16.14 15.95
CA ALA A 231 8.91 17.42 16.16
C ALA A 231 8.54 18.20 17.46
N ASP A 232 9.03 19.43 17.59
CA ASP A 232 8.98 20.22 18.83
C ASP A 232 7.60 20.82 19.17
N PHE A 233 6.55 20.60 18.37
CA PHE A 233 5.22 21.19 18.59
C PHE A 233 4.60 20.87 19.95
N LYS A 234 4.81 19.65 20.44
CA LYS A 234 4.33 19.22 21.77
C LYS A 234 5.08 19.91 22.91
N ASN A 235 6.36 20.23 22.70
CA ASN A 235 7.17 20.98 23.65
C ASN A 235 6.73 22.45 23.65
N ASP A 236 6.50 23.01 22.46
CA ASP A 236 5.95 24.37 22.30
C ASP A 236 4.58 24.50 22.99
N LEU A 237 3.70 23.50 22.89
CA LEU A 237 2.42 23.51 23.60
C LEU A 237 2.60 23.46 25.12
N ASN A 238 3.42 22.52 25.62
CA ASN A 238 3.63 22.32 27.06
C ASN A 238 4.30 23.51 27.76
N GLN A 239 5.19 24.22 27.05
CA GLN A 239 5.89 25.40 27.56
C GLN A 239 5.11 26.70 27.32
N SER A 240 4.03 26.68 26.52
CA SER A 240 3.29 27.89 26.20
C SER A 240 2.35 28.32 27.32
N ASP A 241 2.23 29.63 27.52
CA ASP A 241 1.21 30.25 28.39
C ASP A 241 -0.22 30.07 27.85
N LEU A 242 -0.36 29.56 26.62
CA LEU A 242 -1.66 29.32 25.98
C LEU A 242 -2.34 28.05 26.51
N PHE A 243 -1.58 27.12 27.08
CA PHE A 243 -2.10 25.86 27.59
C PHE A 243 -2.63 26.04 29.03
N ASP A 244 -3.87 25.62 29.30
CA ASP A 244 -4.52 25.82 30.60
C ASP A 244 -3.70 25.17 31.73
N ASN A 245 -3.35 25.95 32.75
CA ASN A 245 -2.53 25.50 33.89
C ASN A 245 -3.11 24.25 34.60
N ARG A 246 -4.44 24.08 34.62
CA ARG A 246 -5.07 22.88 35.20
C ARG A 246 -4.74 21.62 34.41
N LEU A 247 -4.59 21.73 33.09
CA LEU A 247 -4.18 20.62 32.22
C LEU A 247 -2.66 20.43 32.25
N ALA A 248 -1.88 21.51 32.30
CA ALA A 248 -0.43 21.47 32.38
C ALA A 248 0.06 20.67 33.60
N THR A 249 -0.55 20.88 34.78
CA THR A 249 -0.23 20.11 36.00
C THR A 249 -0.60 18.62 35.92
N LYS A 250 -1.41 18.24 34.93
CA LYS A 250 -1.86 16.86 34.69
C LYS A 250 -1.11 16.19 33.55
N VAL A 251 -0.14 16.86 32.90
CA VAL A 251 0.73 16.23 31.90
C VAL A 251 1.68 15.27 32.60
N ILE A 252 1.56 13.98 32.29
CA ILE A 252 2.36 12.92 32.91
C ILE A 252 3.64 12.67 32.11
N LYS A 253 3.51 12.60 30.78
CA LYS A 253 4.61 12.26 29.87
C LYS A 253 4.45 12.98 28.54
N VAL A 254 5.58 13.42 27.99
CA VAL A 254 5.69 13.91 26.62
C VAL A 254 6.40 12.84 25.79
N VAL A 255 5.81 12.44 24.66
CA VAL A 255 6.24 11.28 23.86
C VAL A 255 6.52 11.70 22.42
N ASP A 256 7.68 11.31 21.92
CA ASP A 256 8.01 11.42 20.50
C ASP A 256 7.39 10.25 19.73
N VAL A 257 6.51 10.56 18.76
CA VAL A 257 5.93 9.56 17.85
C VAL A 257 6.37 9.84 16.42
N SER A 258 6.58 8.78 15.64
CA SER A 258 7.06 8.87 14.26
C SER A 258 5.95 9.28 13.28
N TYR A 259 4.69 9.01 13.64
CA TYR A 259 3.52 9.27 12.83
C TYR A 259 2.49 10.10 13.61
N GLY A 260 1.75 10.96 12.91
CA GLY A 260 0.59 11.66 13.46
C GLY A 260 -0.70 10.83 13.40
N GLY A 261 -1.80 11.42 13.89
CA GLY A 261 -3.14 10.83 13.81
C GLY A 261 -3.34 9.57 14.67
N GLU A 262 -4.15 8.63 14.18
CA GLU A 262 -4.54 7.41 14.92
C GLU A 262 -3.40 6.41 15.07
N ASN A 263 -2.50 6.33 14.09
CA ASN A 263 -1.30 5.49 14.20
C ASN A 263 -0.34 6.04 15.26
N GLY A 264 -0.17 7.37 15.28
CA GLY A 264 0.55 8.07 16.35
C GLY A 264 -0.07 7.87 17.72
N PHE A 265 -1.41 7.81 17.80
CA PHE A 265 -2.12 7.53 19.04
C PHE A 265 -1.76 6.15 19.60
N ASN A 266 -1.75 5.11 18.76
CA ASN A 266 -1.40 3.75 19.18
C ASN A 266 0.06 3.65 19.64
N GLN A 267 0.96 4.29 18.90
CA GLN A 267 2.38 4.35 19.26
C GLN A 267 2.57 5.10 20.59
N ALA A 268 1.84 6.19 20.82
CA ALA A 268 1.88 6.94 22.07
C ALA A 268 1.39 6.10 23.26
N ILE A 269 0.34 5.30 23.09
CA ILE A 269 -0.15 4.38 24.13
C ILE A 269 0.93 3.36 24.49
N GLU A 270 1.59 2.77 23.50
CA GLU A 270 2.64 1.77 23.70
C GLU A 270 3.88 2.36 24.40
N LEU A 271 4.36 3.51 23.94
CA LEU A 271 5.50 4.21 24.55
C LEU A 271 5.19 4.78 25.95
N SER A 272 3.91 4.93 26.29
CA SER A 272 3.45 5.38 27.61
C SER A 272 3.04 4.23 28.53
N ALA A 273 3.17 2.98 28.08
CA ALA A 273 2.71 1.81 28.83
C ALA A 273 3.33 1.71 30.24
N GLU A 274 4.61 2.05 30.40
CA GLU A 274 5.28 2.02 31.71
C GLU A 274 4.68 3.03 32.69
N THR A 275 4.28 4.20 32.20
CA THR A 275 3.73 5.28 33.02
C THR A 275 2.24 5.09 33.29
N LEU A 276 1.57 4.35 32.40
CA LEU A 276 0.17 3.97 32.48
C LEU A 276 -0.01 2.54 33.04
N SER A 277 0.96 2.05 33.83
CA SER A 277 0.97 0.67 34.33
C SER A 277 -0.27 0.28 35.14
N ASN A 278 -1.03 1.27 35.65
CA ASN A 278 -2.25 1.08 36.44
C ASN A 278 -3.51 0.96 35.56
N VAL A 279 -3.37 1.01 34.23
CA VAL A 279 -4.49 0.81 33.28
C VAL A 279 -4.60 -0.67 32.95
N LYS A 280 -5.78 -1.26 33.21
CA LYS A 280 -6.08 -2.69 33.00
C LYS A 280 -5.71 -3.20 31.61
N PHE A 281 -5.93 -2.39 30.57
CA PHE A 281 -5.61 -2.75 29.19
C PHE A 281 -4.14 -3.09 28.98
N ILE A 282 -3.26 -2.31 29.61
CA ILE A 282 -1.81 -2.48 29.46
C ILE A 282 -1.35 -3.71 30.24
N GLN A 283 -1.92 -3.94 31.43
CA GLN A 283 -1.66 -5.14 32.22
C GLN A 283 -2.10 -6.41 31.47
N GLU A 284 -3.30 -6.40 30.90
CA GLU A 284 -3.85 -7.49 30.09
C GLU A 284 -2.98 -7.77 28.85
N LYS A 285 -2.65 -6.73 28.07
CA LYS A 285 -1.78 -6.88 26.90
C LYS A 285 -0.41 -7.45 27.27
N LYS A 286 0.16 -7.00 28.40
CA LYS A 286 1.45 -7.49 28.89
C LYS A 286 1.37 -8.95 29.35
N LEU A 287 0.28 -9.34 30.02
CA LEU A 287 0.06 -10.71 30.47
C LEU A 287 -0.08 -11.68 29.28
N ILE A 288 -0.93 -11.35 28.32
CA ILE A 288 -1.12 -12.17 27.10
C ILE A 288 0.15 -12.15 26.23
N GLY A 289 0.86 -11.02 26.20
CA GLY A 289 2.18 -10.92 25.56
C GLY A 289 3.19 -11.91 26.16
N LYS A 290 3.25 -12.00 27.50
CA LYS A 290 4.09 -12.99 28.21
C LYS A 290 3.67 -14.42 27.88
N TYR A 291 2.36 -14.68 27.82
CA TYR A 291 1.82 -15.98 27.41
C TYR A 291 2.30 -16.36 26.00
N PHE A 292 2.15 -15.48 25.01
CA PHE A 292 2.63 -15.72 23.64
C PHE A 292 4.15 -15.79 23.52
N GLU A 293 4.88 -15.08 24.36
CA GLU A 293 6.34 -15.15 24.41
C GLU A 293 6.80 -16.56 24.81
N GLU A 294 6.20 -17.18 25.82
CA GLU A 294 6.51 -18.57 26.22
C GLU A 294 6.15 -19.57 25.10
N ILE A 295 5.09 -19.33 24.32
CA ILE A 295 4.78 -20.14 23.11
C ILE A 295 5.89 -19.96 22.06
N SER A 296 6.28 -18.71 21.80
CA SER A 296 7.28 -18.39 20.76
C SER A 296 8.69 -18.92 21.07
N GLN A 297 9.00 -19.06 22.36
CA GLN A 297 10.28 -19.56 22.86
C GLN A 297 10.32 -21.09 23.01
N ASP A 298 9.19 -21.78 22.77
CA ASP A 298 9.04 -23.25 22.91
C ASP A 298 9.52 -23.79 24.28
N THR A 299 9.24 -23.05 25.35
CA THR A 299 9.67 -23.43 26.70
C THR A 299 8.86 -24.60 27.26
N GLY A 300 7.71 -24.91 26.67
CA GLY A 300 6.75 -25.91 27.15
C GLY A 300 6.09 -25.55 28.49
N ARG A 301 6.19 -24.29 28.94
CA ARG A 301 5.60 -23.79 30.20
C ARG A 301 4.24 -23.14 29.99
N ILE A 302 3.42 -23.75 29.14
CA ILE A 302 2.08 -23.26 28.79
C ILE A 302 1.10 -24.43 28.81
N CYS A 303 -0.15 -24.15 29.11
CA CYS A 303 -1.28 -25.03 28.84
C CYS A 303 -2.41 -24.24 28.18
N TYR A 304 -3.18 -24.87 27.32
CA TYR A 304 -4.34 -24.28 26.66
C TYR A 304 -5.45 -25.30 26.51
N GLY A 305 -6.69 -24.84 26.40
CA GLY A 305 -7.84 -25.75 26.37
C GLY A 305 -8.26 -26.22 27.77
N VAL A 306 -9.52 -26.59 27.91
CA VAL A 306 -10.15 -26.84 29.22
C VAL A 306 -9.56 -28.08 29.90
N GLU A 307 -9.39 -29.17 29.15
CA GLU A 307 -8.93 -30.46 29.67
C GLU A 307 -7.48 -30.38 30.17
N ASP A 308 -6.56 -29.90 29.33
CA ASP A 308 -5.15 -29.76 29.68
C ASP A 308 -4.94 -28.74 30.81
N THR A 309 -5.72 -27.66 30.82
CA THR A 309 -5.64 -26.65 31.89
C THR A 309 -6.14 -27.21 33.22
N LEU A 310 -7.20 -28.04 33.23
CA LEU A 310 -7.68 -28.71 34.43
C LEU A 310 -6.67 -29.73 34.96
N LYS A 311 -6.11 -30.57 34.08
CA LYS A 311 -5.03 -31.50 34.47
C LYS A 311 -3.84 -30.76 35.05
N ALA A 312 -3.43 -29.65 34.43
CA ALA A 312 -2.34 -28.82 34.94
C ALA A 312 -2.68 -28.14 36.28
N LEU A 313 -3.94 -27.76 36.49
CA LEU A 313 -4.43 -27.21 37.76
C LEU A 313 -4.40 -28.26 38.87
N GLU A 314 -4.85 -29.49 38.61
CA GLU A 314 -4.84 -30.60 39.56
C GLU A 314 -3.41 -31.00 39.95
N LEU A 315 -2.46 -30.94 39.01
CA LEU A 315 -1.03 -31.14 39.27
C LEU A 315 -0.37 -29.97 40.03
N GLY A 316 -1.09 -28.85 40.25
CA GLY A 316 -0.54 -27.65 40.87
C GLY A 316 0.59 -27.00 40.04
N ALA A 317 0.62 -27.27 38.73
CA ALA A 317 1.67 -26.80 37.83
C ALA A 317 1.45 -25.36 37.35
N VAL A 318 0.22 -24.85 37.41
CA VAL A 318 -0.15 -23.51 36.92
C VAL A 318 0.31 -22.41 37.90
N GLU A 319 1.02 -21.41 37.38
CA GLU A 319 1.36 -20.17 38.09
C GLU A 319 0.22 -19.15 37.94
N VAL A 320 -0.10 -18.82 36.69
CA VAL A 320 -1.14 -17.83 36.34
C VAL A 320 -2.14 -18.47 35.39
N LEU A 321 -3.39 -18.52 35.82
CA LEU A 321 -4.52 -18.99 35.04
C LEU A 321 -5.18 -17.80 34.35
N ILE A 322 -5.20 -17.82 33.01
CA ILE A 322 -5.74 -16.78 32.16
C ILE A 322 -7.08 -17.26 31.60
N VAL A 323 -8.16 -16.55 31.93
CA VAL A 323 -9.52 -16.94 31.53
C VAL A 323 -10.23 -15.77 30.88
N PHE A 324 -10.89 -16.03 29.74
CA PHE A 324 -11.72 -15.03 29.08
C PHE A 324 -12.99 -14.74 29.89
N GLU A 325 -13.30 -13.46 30.13
CA GLU A 325 -14.41 -13.05 31.01
C GLU A 325 -15.81 -13.51 30.57
N ASN A 326 -16.00 -13.79 29.27
CA ASN A 326 -17.26 -14.26 28.69
C ASN A 326 -17.18 -15.72 28.20
N LEU A 327 -16.38 -16.57 28.87
CA LEU A 327 -16.28 -17.99 28.53
C LEU A 327 -17.63 -18.71 28.74
N GLU A 328 -18.21 -19.25 27.67
CA GLU A 328 -19.52 -19.93 27.67
C GLU A 328 -19.41 -21.44 27.90
N ILE A 329 -18.79 -21.84 29.01
CA ILE A 329 -18.63 -23.24 29.39
C ILE A 329 -19.40 -23.52 30.68
N ASN A 330 -20.20 -24.58 30.65
CA ASN A 330 -20.92 -25.09 31.80
C ASN A 330 -20.22 -26.34 32.33
N ARG A 331 -20.17 -26.45 33.66
CA ARG A 331 -19.68 -27.62 34.37
C ARG A 331 -20.89 -28.40 34.88
N TRP A 332 -21.02 -29.63 34.41
CA TRP A 332 -22.07 -30.56 34.78
C TRP A 332 -21.49 -31.64 35.69
N VAL A 333 -22.16 -31.92 36.79
CA VAL A 333 -21.89 -33.11 37.60
C VAL A 333 -23.03 -34.08 37.34
N LEU A 334 -22.73 -35.14 36.60
CA LEU A 334 -23.67 -36.20 36.25
C LEU A 334 -23.44 -37.38 37.18
N LYS A 335 -24.51 -38.07 37.55
CA LYS A 335 -24.46 -39.27 38.37
C LYS A 335 -25.04 -40.43 37.59
N ASP A 336 -24.27 -41.49 37.53
CA ASP A 336 -24.66 -42.70 36.85
C ASP A 336 -25.60 -43.58 37.70
N SER A 337 -26.22 -44.59 37.07
CA SER A 337 -27.06 -45.60 37.71
C SER A 337 -26.33 -46.35 38.85
N ASN A 338 -25.01 -46.50 38.73
CA ASN A 338 -24.11 -47.08 39.75
C ASN A 338 -23.66 -46.08 40.84
N GLY A 339 -24.05 -44.81 40.73
CA GLY A 339 -23.72 -43.76 41.70
C GLY A 339 -22.35 -43.09 41.53
N VAL A 340 -21.61 -43.45 40.48
CA VAL A 340 -20.34 -42.80 40.10
C VAL A 340 -20.65 -41.41 39.53
N GLN A 341 -19.86 -40.41 39.94
CA GLN A 341 -20.01 -39.02 39.47
C GLN A 341 -19.06 -38.73 38.31
N THR A 342 -19.60 -38.30 37.19
CA THR A 342 -18.84 -37.91 35.99
C THR A 342 -18.96 -36.39 35.81
N ILE A 343 -17.83 -35.70 35.70
CA ILE A 343 -17.79 -34.24 35.49
C ILE A 343 -17.65 -33.99 33.99
N LEU A 344 -18.58 -33.22 33.43
CA LEU A 344 -18.61 -32.88 32.01
C LEU A 344 -18.54 -31.37 31.81
N HIS A 345 -17.63 -30.94 30.94
CA HIS A 345 -17.49 -29.53 30.56
C HIS A 345 -18.01 -29.36 29.14
N THR A 346 -19.14 -28.67 28.98
CA THR A 346 -19.77 -28.50 27.66
C THR A 346 -20.03 -27.03 27.34
N THR A 347 -19.90 -26.70 26.06
CA THR A 347 -20.41 -25.45 25.48
C THR A 347 -21.86 -25.62 25.05
N LYS A 348 -22.61 -24.52 24.96
CA LYS A 348 -24.02 -24.53 24.48
C LYS A 348 -24.20 -25.15 23.09
N GLN A 349 -23.18 -25.08 22.23
CA GLN A 349 -23.22 -25.68 20.89
C GLN A 349 -22.91 -27.18 20.92
N SER A 350 -21.96 -27.60 21.77
CA SER A 350 -21.66 -29.02 21.98
C SER A 350 -22.78 -29.77 22.72
N GLU A 351 -23.58 -29.07 23.54
CA GLU A 351 -24.71 -29.65 24.30
C GLU A 351 -25.76 -30.30 23.38
N ALA A 352 -26.08 -29.67 22.24
CA ALA A 352 -27.03 -30.22 21.28
C ALA A 352 -26.46 -31.39 20.45
N SER A 353 -25.14 -31.48 20.34
CA SER A 353 -24.43 -32.45 19.48
C SER A 353 -24.01 -33.70 20.25
N ASN A 354 -23.70 -33.55 21.55
CA ASN A 354 -23.15 -34.61 22.41
C ASN A 354 -24.18 -35.22 23.36
N ARG A 355 -25.45 -35.34 22.93
CA ARG A 355 -26.51 -35.91 23.77
C ARG A 355 -26.24 -37.37 24.18
N GLU A 356 -25.38 -38.08 23.43
CA GLU A 356 -24.86 -39.41 23.77
C GLU A 356 -23.94 -39.41 25.01
N GLN A 357 -23.24 -38.31 25.31
CA GLN A 357 -22.37 -38.20 26.49
C GLN A 357 -23.14 -38.00 27.80
N PHE A 358 -24.44 -37.71 27.71
CA PHE A 358 -25.37 -37.62 28.84
C PHE A 358 -26.08 -38.95 29.10
N MET A 359 -25.81 -39.99 28.30
CA MET A 359 -26.33 -41.34 28.50
C MET A 359 -25.26 -42.24 29.11
N ASP A 360 -25.69 -43.06 30.06
CA ASP A 360 -24.90 -44.14 30.60
C ASP A 360 -24.62 -45.16 29.50
N LYS A 361 -23.34 -45.49 29.28
CA LYS A 361 -22.89 -46.42 28.23
C LYS A 361 -23.30 -47.86 28.52
N GLU A 362 -23.57 -48.21 29.78
CA GLU A 362 -23.93 -49.58 30.18
C GLU A 362 -25.45 -49.80 30.20
N THR A 363 -26.23 -48.81 30.64
CA THR A 363 -27.69 -48.96 30.79
C THR A 363 -28.52 -48.27 29.70
N GLY A 364 -27.91 -47.37 28.92
CA GLY A 364 -28.58 -46.59 27.88
C GLY A 364 -29.62 -45.60 28.42
N GLN A 365 -29.62 -45.33 29.73
CA GLN A 365 -30.47 -44.33 30.38
C GLN A 365 -29.73 -42.99 30.50
N GLU A 366 -30.46 -41.87 30.50
CA GLU A 366 -29.87 -40.54 30.74
C GLU A 366 -29.36 -40.46 32.19
N MET A 367 -28.10 -40.06 32.38
CA MET A 367 -27.48 -39.86 33.69
C MET A 367 -28.18 -38.73 34.46
N GLU A 368 -28.28 -38.87 35.78
CA GLU A 368 -28.94 -37.89 36.64
C GLU A 368 -28.06 -36.63 36.76
N VAL A 369 -28.62 -35.45 36.45
CA VAL A 369 -27.92 -34.17 36.63
C VAL A 369 -27.97 -33.78 38.12
N VAL A 370 -26.82 -33.87 38.80
CA VAL A 370 -26.67 -33.49 40.22
C VAL A 370 -26.55 -31.98 40.36
N SER A 371 -25.70 -31.35 39.55
CA SER A 371 -25.55 -29.90 39.53
C SER A 371 -25.11 -29.40 38.15
N SER A 372 -25.52 -28.17 37.85
CA SER A 372 -25.15 -27.41 36.65
C SER A 372 -24.72 -26.02 37.10
N GLU A 373 -23.43 -25.72 36.93
CA GLU A 373 -22.84 -24.44 37.32
C GLU A 373 -21.99 -23.86 36.18
N SER A 374 -21.81 -22.54 36.19
CA SER A 374 -20.93 -21.87 35.22
C SER A 374 -19.48 -22.22 35.57
N PHE A 375 -18.73 -22.76 34.61
CA PHE A 375 -17.34 -23.18 34.85
C PHE A 375 -16.46 -22.03 35.36
N LEU A 376 -16.72 -20.83 34.87
CA LEU A 376 -15.99 -19.63 35.24
C LEU A 376 -16.34 -19.14 36.66
N GLU A 377 -17.56 -19.40 37.16
CA GLU A 377 -17.91 -19.16 38.57
C GLU A 377 -17.22 -20.14 39.50
N TRP A 378 -17.21 -21.42 39.11
CA TRP A 378 -16.50 -22.47 39.85
C TRP A 378 -15.00 -22.16 39.99
N ILE A 379 -14.32 -21.79 38.89
CA ILE A 379 -12.91 -21.36 38.93
C ILE A 379 -12.73 -20.14 39.84
N ALA A 380 -13.60 -19.13 39.77
CA ALA A 380 -13.47 -17.91 40.59
C ALA A 380 -13.59 -18.18 42.10
N GLU A 381 -14.24 -19.27 42.51
CA GLU A 381 -14.32 -19.70 43.91
C GLU A 381 -13.19 -20.66 44.30
N LYS A 382 -12.75 -21.52 43.38
CA LYS A 382 -11.84 -22.64 43.66
C LYS A 382 -10.38 -22.44 43.26
N TYR A 383 -10.03 -21.38 42.54
CA TYR A 383 -8.65 -21.15 42.09
C TYR A 383 -7.61 -21.14 43.23
N ARG A 384 -8.01 -20.70 44.44
CA ARG A 384 -7.13 -20.69 45.63
C ARG A 384 -6.75 -22.09 46.10
N ASP A 385 -7.65 -23.06 45.95
CA ASP A 385 -7.41 -24.44 46.37
C ASP A 385 -6.27 -25.08 45.54
N PHE A 386 -6.06 -24.60 44.30
CA PHE A 386 -4.99 -25.03 43.39
C PHE A 386 -3.69 -24.21 43.50
N GLY A 387 -3.67 -23.15 44.32
CA GLY A 387 -2.49 -22.29 44.49
C GLY A 387 -2.09 -21.48 43.26
N THR A 388 -3.02 -21.24 42.32
CA THR A 388 -2.80 -20.42 41.12
C THR A 388 -3.29 -18.98 41.33
N THR A 389 -2.82 -18.02 40.52
CA THR A 389 -3.46 -16.69 40.41
C THR A 389 -4.42 -16.67 39.23
N LEU A 390 -5.64 -16.18 39.41
CA LEU A 390 -6.65 -16.08 38.35
C LEU A 390 -6.70 -14.66 37.77
N GLU A 391 -6.56 -14.55 36.46
CA GLU A 391 -6.66 -13.30 35.72
C GLU A 391 -7.73 -13.37 34.63
N PHE A 392 -8.66 -12.42 34.66
CA PHE A 392 -9.69 -12.28 33.63
C PHE A 392 -9.25 -11.36 32.51
N VAL A 393 -9.35 -11.85 31.27
CA VAL A 393 -8.98 -11.10 30.06
C VAL A 393 -10.19 -10.86 29.16
N SER A 394 -10.10 -9.83 28.32
CA SER A 394 -11.12 -9.44 27.35
C SER A 394 -10.66 -9.73 25.91
N ASP A 395 -11.57 -9.68 24.96
CA ASP A 395 -11.30 -9.84 23.52
C ASP A 395 -11.12 -8.50 22.78
N ARG A 396 -11.05 -7.39 23.53
CA ARG A 396 -10.97 -6.03 22.97
C ARG A 396 -9.60 -5.70 22.40
N SER A 397 -8.55 -6.32 22.96
CA SER A 397 -7.19 -6.22 22.41
C SER A 397 -7.01 -7.21 21.25
N SER A 398 -6.12 -6.89 20.31
CA SER A 398 -5.76 -7.79 19.21
C SER A 398 -5.25 -9.15 19.74
N GLU A 399 -4.43 -9.11 20.78
CA GLU A 399 -3.85 -10.24 21.47
C GLU A 399 -4.92 -11.05 22.22
N GLY A 400 -5.85 -10.37 22.91
CA GLY A 400 -7.01 -11.00 23.56
C GLY A 400 -7.92 -11.72 22.57
N ASN A 401 -8.19 -11.12 21.41
CA ASN A 401 -8.97 -11.75 20.35
C ASN A 401 -8.27 -13.02 19.80
N GLN A 402 -6.93 -12.98 19.65
CA GLN A 402 -6.14 -14.16 19.30
C GLN A 402 -6.19 -15.24 20.37
N PHE A 403 -6.10 -14.87 21.66
CA PHE A 403 -6.21 -15.81 22.77
C PHE A 403 -7.57 -16.52 22.79
N VAL A 404 -8.67 -15.78 22.60
CA VAL A 404 -10.02 -16.35 22.59
C VAL A 404 -10.26 -17.24 21.36
N LYS A 405 -9.95 -16.76 20.16
CA LYS A 405 -10.22 -17.52 18.92
C LYS A 405 -9.23 -18.64 18.64
N GLY A 406 -7.97 -18.47 19.03
CA GLY A 406 -6.90 -19.42 18.77
C GLY A 406 -6.78 -20.51 19.84
N PHE A 407 -6.95 -20.15 21.12
CA PHE A 407 -6.65 -21.04 22.26
C PHE A 407 -7.90 -21.38 23.10
N GLY A 408 -9.10 -21.06 22.60
CA GLY A 408 -10.36 -21.42 23.26
C GLY A 408 -10.71 -20.55 24.48
N GLY A 409 -9.99 -19.44 24.69
CA GLY A 409 -10.28 -18.49 25.77
C GLY A 409 -9.94 -18.96 27.18
N ILE A 410 -9.21 -20.07 27.32
CA ILE A 410 -8.65 -20.55 28.58
C ILE A 410 -7.22 -21.06 28.36
N GLY A 411 -6.32 -20.67 29.24
CA GLY A 411 -4.93 -21.13 29.24
C GLY A 411 -4.21 -20.75 30.51
N GLY A 412 -3.01 -21.29 30.69
CA GLY A 412 -2.22 -21.07 31.89
C GLY A 412 -0.73 -20.96 31.60
N LEU A 413 -0.05 -20.11 32.36
CA LEU A 413 1.40 -20.09 32.47
C LEU A 413 1.81 -21.11 33.52
N LEU A 414 2.62 -22.10 33.13
CA LEU A 414 3.08 -23.16 34.02
C LEU A 414 4.39 -22.75 34.72
N ARG A 415 4.54 -23.19 35.97
CA ARG A 415 5.78 -23.01 36.76
C ARG A 415 6.95 -23.81 36.17
N TYR A 416 6.64 -24.99 35.63
CA TYR A 416 7.59 -25.93 35.03
C TYR A 416 6.93 -26.62 33.83
N LYS A 417 7.75 -27.21 32.96
CA LYS A 417 7.27 -27.92 31.77
C LYS A 417 6.54 -29.20 32.17
N VAL A 418 5.34 -29.41 31.66
CA VAL A 418 4.53 -30.61 31.85
C VAL A 418 4.36 -31.32 30.51
N ASN A 419 4.55 -32.64 30.46
CA ASN A 419 4.30 -33.44 29.27
C ASN A 419 2.87 -33.97 29.31
N PHE A 420 1.97 -33.38 28.53
CA PHE A 420 0.55 -33.78 28.49
C PHE A 420 0.32 -35.16 27.84
N GLU A 421 1.24 -35.62 26.98
CA GLU A 421 1.17 -36.94 26.33
C GLU A 421 1.34 -38.12 27.30
N GLN A 422 2.24 -38.00 28.29
CA GLN A 422 2.50 -39.06 29.27
C GLN A 422 1.36 -39.20 30.30
N LEU A 423 0.52 -38.18 30.44
CA LEU A 423 -0.65 -38.17 31.33
C LEU A 423 -1.90 -38.77 30.68
N ALA A 424 -1.87 -39.01 29.36
CA ALA A 424 -2.96 -39.69 28.66
C ALA A 424 -2.88 -41.22 28.79
N GLU A 425 -1.73 -41.76 29.21
CA GLU A 425 -1.48 -43.22 29.31
C GLU A 425 -1.72 -43.78 30.73
N VAL A 426 -2.09 -42.95 31.72
CA VAL A 426 -2.16 -43.35 33.15
C VAL A 426 -3.57 -43.74 33.61
N ASP A 427 -4.60 -43.62 32.77
CA ASP A 427 -5.98 -44.03 33.10
C ASP A 427 -6.29 -45.50 32.75
N ASP A 428 -5.33 -46.26 32.21
CA ASP A 428 -5.45 -47.70 31.92
C ASP A 428 -4.30 -48.48 32.61
N ASP A 429 -4.30 -48.53 33.95
CA ASP A 429 -3.46 -49.47 34.72
C ASP A 429 -4.25 -50.77 34.96
N ASP A 430 -3.94 -51.84 34.22
CA ASP A 430 -3.98 -53.24 34.66
C ASP A 430 -3.57 -54.20 33.52
N ASP A 431 -2.29 -54.64 33.47
CA ASP A 431 -1.94 -56.07 33.40
C ASP A 431 -0.42 -56.37 33.38
N TYR A 432 -0.07 -57.38 34.18
CA TYR A 432 1.26 -57.76 34.65
C TYR A 432 1.78 -59.04 33.92
N TYR A 433 3.01 -59.00 33.40
CA TYR A 433 3.97 -60.10 33.12
C TYR A 433 3.65 -61.20 32.08
N ASP A 434 4.40 -61.24 30.97
CA ASP A 434 5.63 -62.05 30.77
C ASP A 434 5.92 -62.29 29.26
N GLY A 435 7.20 -62.22 28.89
CA GLY A 435 7.79 -63.10 27.88
C GLY A 435 7.52 -62.91 26.37
N ASN A 436 8.44 -62.20 25.72
CA ASN A 436 8.92 -62.42 24.33
C ASN A 436 8.01 -62.06 23.12
N ALA A 437 8.22 -60.86 22.59
CA ALA A 437 8.58 -60.68 21.16
C ALA A 437 9.33 -59.35 20.92
N ARG A 438 10.65 -59.41 21.11
CA ARG A 438 11.74 -58.54 20.59
C ARG A 438 11.41 -57.11 20.11
N PRO A 439 12.02 -56.07 20.72
CA PRO A 439 12.20 -54.77 20.10
C PRO A 439 13.59 -54.59 19.47
N SER A 440 13.64 -53.64 18.51
CA SER A 440 14.77 -52.75 18.18
C SER A 440 15.93 -53.35 17.33
N PRO A 441 16.87 -52.55 16.74
CA PRO A 441 16.97 -51.08 16.67
C PRO A 441 17.45 -50.47 15.31
N LEU A 442 17.37 -49.13 15.22
CA LEU A 442 18.34 -48.18 14.61
C LEU A 442 18.55 -48.07 13.08
N ARG A 443 18.39 -46.81 12.63
CA ARG A 443 19.23 -46.04 11.67
C ARG A 443 19.49 -46.62 10.25
N SER A 444 19.05 -45.80 9.30
CA SER A 444 19.73 -45.38 8.06
C SER A 444 19.50 -46.19 6.77
N VAL A 445 19.24 -45.41 5.71
CA VAL A 445 19.42 -45.66 4.26
C VAL A 445 18.63 -46.81 3.62
N MET A 446 17.71 -46.45 2.72
CA MET A 446 17.50 -47.05 1.38
C MET A 446 16.44 -46.19 0.66
N THR A 447 16.85 -45.20 -0.16
CA THR A 447 16.98 -45.29 -1.62
C THR A 447 15.75 -45.86 -2.34
N ALA A 448 15.10 -44.95 -3.08
CA ALA A 448 14.28 -45.14 -4.28
C ALA A 448 13.57 -46.49 -4.50
N SER A 449 12.24 -46.43 -4.48
CA SER A 449 11.44 -47.11 -5.49
C SER A 449 10.30 -46.20 -5.92
N ILE A 450 10.34 -45.86 -7.21
CA ILE A 450 9.43 -45.03 -7.96
C ILE A 450 8.09 -45.74 -8.13
N ASN A 451 7.00 -45.00 -7.91
CA ASN A 451 5.74 -45.01 -8.70
C ASN A 451 4.86 -43.87 -8.14
N SER A 452 5.01 -42.64 -8.63
CA SER A 452 4.26 -42.04 -9.76
C SER A 452 2.80 -41.68 -9.44
N SER A 453 2.61 -40.49 -8.81
CA SER A 453 1.61 -39.46 -9.15
C SER A 453 1.15 -38.58 -7.97
N SER A 454 2.04 -38.08 -7.11
CA SER A 454 1.69 -36.98 -6.19
C SER A 454 2.07 -35.65 -6.83
N THR A 455 1.10 -34.79 -7.10
CA THR A 455 1.35 -33.42 -7.58
C THR A 455 2.16 -32.63 -6.55
N PRO A 456 3.28 -32.00 -6.92
CA PRO A 456 4.09 -31.21 -5.99
C PRO A 456 3.32 -30.02 -5.41
N ALA A 457 3.51 -29.74 -4.12
CA ALA A 457 2.77 -28.70 -3.40
C ALA A 457 3.55 -27.37 -3.28
N ILE A 458 2.83 -26.25 -3.42
CA ILE A 458 3.32 -24.88 -3.25
C ILE A 458 2.61 -24.25 -2.06
N SER A 459 3.38 -23.86 -1.05
CA SER A 459 2.87 -23.12 0.11
C SER A 459 2.92 -21.62 -0.13
N PHE A 460 1.85 -20.88 0.21
CA PHE A 460 1.80 -19.42 0.04
C PHE A 460 1.16 -18.72 1.24
N LEU A 461 1.58 -17.49 1.52
CA LEU A 461 1.04 -16.69 2.62
C LEU A 461 -0.42 -16.25 2.38
N GLY A 462 -1.27 -16.53 3.36
CA GLY A 462 -2.63 -16.01 3.48
C GLY A 462 -3.69 -16.94 2.87
N PRO A 463 -4.97 -16.58 3.02
CA PRO A 463 -6.08 -17.37 2.49
C PRO A 463 -6.10 -17.40 0.95
N ILE A 464 -6.85 -18.35 0.41
CA ILE A 464 -7.16 -18.43 -1.04
C ILE A 464 -7.76 -17.10 -1.49
N SER A 465 -7.34 -16.62 -2.68
CA SER A 465 -7.63 -15.30 -3.30
C SER A 465 -6.76 -14.13 -2.85
N SER A 466 -5.80 -14.35 -1.94
CA SER A 466 -4.83 -13.32 -1.54
C SER A 466 -3.92 -12.88 -2.70
N TYR A 467 -3.24 -11.74 -2.55
CA TYR A 467 -2.24 -11.30 -3.53
C TYR A 467 -1.07 -12.29 -3.64
N THR A 468 -0.66 -12.95 -2.55
CA THR A 468 0.35 -14.02 -2.60
C THR A 468 -0.15 -15.23 -3.39
N HIS A 469 -1.43 -15.60 -3.23
CA HIS A 469 -2.05 -16.65 -4.04
C HIS A 469 -2.09 -16.27 -5.52
N GLN A 470 -2.45 -15.02 -5.84
CA GLN A 470 -2.44 -14.50 -7.21
C GLN A 470 -1.02 -14.52 -7.82
N ALA A 471 0.00 -14.15 -7.04
CA ALA A 471 1.40 -14.21 -7.46
C ALA A 471 1.83 -15.67 -7.72
N ALA A 472 1.45 -16.62 -6.85
CA ALA A 472 1.74 -18.03 -7.02
C ALA A 472 1.07 -18.60 -8.29
N LEU A 473 -0.21 -18.31 -8.50
CA LEU A 473 -0.96 -18.73 -9.68
C LEU A 473 -0.46 -18.11 -10.99
N GLY A 474 0.07 -16.88 -10.94
CA GLY A 474 0.69 -16.25 -12.10
C GLY A 474 2.06 -16.84 -12.45
N ARG A 475 2.73 -17.48 -11.48
CA ARG A 475 4.10 -17.99 -11.61
C ARG A 475 4.19 -19.50 -11.83
N PHE A 476 3.19 -20.27 -11.40
CA PHE A 476 3.17 -21.73 -11.45
C PHE A 476 1.87 -22.25 -12.13
N ASP A 477 1.96 -23.37 -12.86
CA ASP A 477 0.82 -23.93 -13.60
C ASP A 477 -0.17 -24.59 -12.61
N LYS A 478 -1.46 -24.27 -12.72
CA LYS A 478 -2.54 -24.85 -11.88
C LYS A 478 -2.68 -26.37 -11.97
N GLU A 479 -2.31 -26.95 -13.11
CA GLU A 479 -2.49 -28.37 -13.39
C GLU A 479 -1.30 -29.22 -12.90
N LYS A 480 -0.16 -28.58 -12.62
CA LYS A 480 1.08 -29.26 -12.22
C LYS A 480 1.34 -29.22 -10.71
N TYR A 481 0.81 -28.22 -10.01
CA TYR A 481 1.09 -27.99 -8.60
C TYR A 481 -0.19 -27.87 -7.77
N GLU A 482 -0.15 -28.41 -6.55
CA GLU A 482 -1.19 -28.19 -5.55
C GLU A 482 -0.87 -26.93 -4.72
N TYR A 483 -1.86 -26.07 -4.47
CA TYR A 483 -1.67 -24.80 -3.77
C TYR A 483 -2.18 -24.90 -2.33
N GLN A 484 -1.28 -24.76 -1.35
CA GLN A 484 -1.60 -24.88 0.06
C GLN A 484 -1.48 -23.52 0.76
N PRO A 485 -2.58 -22.96 1.28
CA PRO A 485 -2.54 -21.70 2.04
C PRO A 485 -1.83 -21.92 3.38
N ALA A 486 -1.01 -20.95 3.76
CA ALA A 486 -0.34 -20.87 5.06
C ALA A 486 -0.83 -19.65 5.84
N ILE A 487 -0.94 -19.77 7.16
CA ILE A 487 -1.49 -18.71 8.02
C ILE A 487 -0.47 -17.58 8.17
N GLY A 488 0.80 -17.95 8.38
CA GLY A 488 1.93 -17.02 8.53
C GLY A 488 3.09 -17.28 7.57
N ILE A 489 4.02 -16.33 7.52
CA ILE A 489 5.28 -16.47 6.78
C ILE A 489 6.16 -17.59 7.38
N PRO A 490 6.26 -17.77 8.72
CA PRO A 490 7.02 -18.88 9.31
C PRO A 490 6.54 -20.26 8.82
N ASP A 491 5.23 -20.47 8.73
CA ASP A 491 4.63 -21.72 8.28
C ASP A 491 5.06 -22.08 6.85
N VAL A 492 5.23 -21.07 5.97
CA VAL A 492 5.74 -21.28 4.61
C VAL A 492 7.20 -21.74 4.64
N PHE A 493 8.03 -21.13 5.50
CA PHE A 493 9.42 -21.54 5.68
C PHE A 493 9.54 -22.96 6.25
N GLU A 494 8.70 -23.31 7.22
CA GLU A 494 8.64 -24.65 7.81
C GLU A 494 8.12 -25.70 6.83
N ALA A 495 7.08 -25.39 6.04
CA ALA A 495 6.57 -26.28 5.00
C ALA A 495 7.65 -26.62 3.95
N VAL A 496 8.46 -25.63 3.57
CA VAL A 496 9.60 -25.83 2.67
C VAL A 496 10.73 -26.60 3.35
N GLN A 497 11.13 -26.22 4.56
CA GLN A 497 12.22 -26.87 5.32
C GLN A 497 11.91 -28.32 5.66
N SER A 498 10.67 -28.66 6.00
CA SER A 498 10.21 -30.03 6.25
C SER A 498 10.09 -30.86 4.97
N GLY A 499 9.94 -30.21 3.81
CA GLY A 499 9.68 -30.85 2.52
C GLY A 499 8.20 -31.17 2.28
N LYS A 500 7.29 -30.66 3.12
CA LYS A 500 5.84 -30.74 2.93
C LYS A 500 5.37 -29.96 1.70
N ALA A 501 6.05 -28.85 1.40
CA ALA A 501 5.91 -28.10 0.15
C ALA A 501 7.25 -28.08 -0.59
N GLU A 502 7.22 -28.27 -1.91
CA GLU A 502 8.42 -28.18 -2.75
C GLU A 502 8.88 -26.71 -2.86
N LEU A 503 7.91 -25.80 -2.95
CA LEU A 503 8.13 -24.36 -3.12
C LEU A 503 7.30 -23.56 -2.11
N GLY A 504 7.84 -22.42 -1.69
CA GLY A 504 7.17 -21.44 -0.84
C GLY A 504 7.12 -20.07 -1.48
N VAL A 505 6.00 -19.35 -1.41
CA VAL A 505 5.86 -17.98 -1.93
C VAL A 505 5.59 -17.02 -0.77
N VAL A 506 6.50 -16.06 -0.57
CA VAL A 506 6.42 -15.09 0.54
C VAL A 506 6.60 -13.66 0.02
N PRO A 507 5.87 -12.66 0.55
CA PRO A 507 6.07 -11.26 0.16
C PRO A 507 7.40 -10.75 0.72
N PHE A 508 8.07 -9.88 -0.04
CA PHE A 508 9.38 -9.35 0.32
C PHE A 508 9.43 -7.84 0.35
N GLU A 509 8.82 -7.15 -0.62
CA GLU A 509 8.82 -5.69 -0.66
C GLU A 509 7.62 -5.17 -1.44
N ASN A 510 7.10 -4.01 -1.06
CA ASN A 510 6.06 -3.29 -1.79
C ASN A 510 6.59 -1.90 -2.19
N SER A 511 6.30 -1.47 -3.42
CA SER A 511 6.79 -0.19 -3.97
C SER A 511 6.34 1.05 -3.18
N THR A 512 5.22 0.95 -2.46
CA THR A 512 4.66 2.03 -1.64
C THR A 512 5.04 1.91 -0.16
N ASN A 513 5.07 0.68 0.37
CA ASN A 513 5.18 0.43 1.82
C ASN A 513 6.55 -0.13 2.26
N GLY A 514 7.47 -0.39 1.33
CA GLY A 514 8.81 -0.87 1.60
C GLY A 514 8.89 -2.37 1.92
N ALA A 515 10.00 -2.79 2.54
CA ALA A 515 10.33 -4.19 2.78
C ALA A 515 9.47 -4.86 3.86
N VAL A 516 9.15 -6.14 3.66
CA VAL A 516 8.43 -6.99 4.61
C VAL A 516 9.41 -7.50 5.67
N ILE A 517 9.37 -6.86 6.83
CA ILE A 517 10.31 -7.10 7.93
C ILE A 517 10.34 -8.56 8.38
N PHE A 518 9.19 -9.23 8.48
CA PHE A 518 9.10 -10.63 8.93
C PHE A 518 9.86 -11.59 8.02
N THR A 519 9.79 -11.40 6.69
CA THR A 519 10.54 -12.21 5.72
C THR A 519 12.06 -12.05 5.92
N LEU A 520 12.52 -10.81 6.14
CA LEU A 520 13.92 -10.52 6.44
C LEU A 520 14.36 -11.14 7.78
N GLU A 521 13.50 -11.17 8.81
CA GLU A 521 13.84 -11.79 10.10
C GLU A 521 14.03 -13.31 10.00
N LEU A 522 13.20 -13.99 9.18
CA LEU A 522 13.33 -15.43 8.94
C LEU A 522 14.54 -15.76 8.06
N LEU A 523 14.83 -14.93 7.05
CA LEU A 523 16.04 -15.05 6.24
C LEU A 523 17.33 -14.77 7.05
N ALA A 524 17.27 -13.97 8.11
CA ALA A 524 18.39 -13.76 9.03
C ALA A 524 18.85 -15.05 9.72
N ASP A 525 17.93 -16.02 9.86
CA ASP A 525 18.14 -17.35 10.41
C ASP A 525 19.01 -17.38 11.69
N ARG A 526 18.70 -16.48 12.64
CA ARG A 526 19.51 -16.26 13.85
C ARG A 526 19.77 -17.53 14.67
N HIS A 527 18.84 -18.48 14.61
CA HIS A 527 18.85 -19.74 15.37
C HIS A 527 19.18 -20.99 14.51
N SER A 528 19.61 -20.82 13.24
CA SER A 528 19.92 -21.94 12.33
C SER A 528 18.74 -22.90 12.06
N LEU A 529 17.51 -22.40 12.09
CA LEU A 529 16.28 -23.19 11.90
C LEU A 529 16.00 -23.49 10.42
N TYR A 530 16.37 -22.58 9.52
CA TYR A 530 16.05 -22.65 8.09
C TYR A 530 17.31 -22.66 7.22
N LYS A 531 18.30 -23.44 7.65
CA LYS A 531 19.61 -23.54 7.01
C LYS A 531 19.58 -24.08 5.58
N ASP A 532 18.58 -24.91 5.25
CA ASP A 532 18.46 -25.58 3.96
C ASP A 532 17.48 -24.87 3.00
N VAL A 533 16.90 -23.74 3.44
CA VAL A 533 16.00 -22.91 2.63
C VAL A 533 16.81 -21.93 1.80
N ILE A 534 16.66 -22.01 0.48
CA ILE A 534 17.28 -21.09 -0.47
C ILE A 534 16.22 -20.32 -1.25
N ILE A 535 16.57 -19.13 -1.72
CA ILE A 535 15.71 -18.32 -2.59
C ILE A 535 15.99 -18.76 -4.02
N CYS A 536 15.00 -19.28 -4.73
CA CYS A 536 15.17 -19.80 -6.10
C CYS A 536 14.51 -18.95 -7.17
N GLY A 537 13.87 -17.85 -6.80
CA GLY A 537 13.28 -16.93 -7.75
C GLY A 537 12.49 -15.80 -7.08
N GLU A 538 11.93 -14.95 -7.93
CA GLU A 538 11.09 -13.82 -7.55
C GLU A 538 9.85 -13.73 -8.43
N ALA A 539 8.80 -13.07 -7.94
CA ALA A 539 7.60 -12.74 -8.68
C ALA A 539 7.17 -11.30 -8.36
N TYR A 540 6.66 -10.58 -9.36
CA TYR A 540 6.14 -9.23 -9.21
C TYR A 540 4.63 -9.26 -9.50
N LEU A 541 3.85 -8.57 -8.68
CA LEU A 541 2.41 -8.43 -8.87
C LEU A 541 1.99 -6.98 -8.67
N ASP A 542 1.34 -6.43 -9.67
CA ASP A 542 0.70 -5.11 -9.59
C ASP A 542 -0.59 -5.23 -8.77
N VAL A 543 -0.66 -4.45 -7.69
CA VAL A 543 -1.77 -4.45 -6.74
C VAL A 543 -2.84 -3.52 -7.29
N SER A 544 -3.81 -4.09 -7.99
CA SER A 544 -5.03 -3.38 -8.39
C SER A 544 -6.20 -3.77 -7.49
N HIS A 545 -6.95 -2.76 -7.03
CA HIS A 545 -8.12 -2.92 -6.18
C HIS A 545 -9.39 -2.86 -7.03
N CYS A 546 -10.30 -3.80 -6.77
CA CYS A 546 -11.62 -3.85 -7.37
C CYS A 546 -12.68 -3.71 -6.26
N LEU A 547 -13.76 -2.99 -6.55
CA LEU A 547 -14.96 -3.01 -5.73
C LEU A 547 -15.84 -4.18 -6.19
N LEU A 548 -16.06 -5.14 -5.29
CA LEU A 548 -16.82 -6.37 -5.53
C LEU A 548 -18.15 -6.32 -4.79
N GLY A 549 -19.22 -6.82 -5.40
CA GLY A 549 -20.54 -6.92 -4.78
C GLY A 549 -21.56 -7.53 -5.72
N TYR A 550 -22.85 -7.32 -5.49
CA TYR A 550 -23.92 -7.76 -6.38
C TYR A 550 -24.49 -6.58 -7.18
N VAL A 551 -24.66 -6.76 -8.49
CA VAL A 551 -25.29 -5.74 -9.35
C VAL A 551 -26.78 -5.66 -9.03
N SER A 552 -27.30 -4.45 -8.82
CA SER A 552 -28.74 -4.21 -8.63
C SER A 552 -29.50 -4.36 -9.95
N THR A 553 -30.54 -5.19 -9.98
CA THR A 553 -31.39 -5.45 -11.17
C THR A 553 -32.56 -4.49 -11.32
N ALA A 554 -32.62 -3.40 -10.56
CA ALA A 554 -33.69 -2.41 -10.64
C ALA A 554 -33.31 -1.30 -11.65
N ASP A 555 -33.78 -1.43 -12.90
CA ASP A 555 -33.85 -0.31 -13.84
C ASP A 555 -34.73 0.79 -13.25
N SER A 556 -34.13 1.94 -12.93
CA SER A 556 -34.86 3.17 -12.64
C SER A 556 -34.06 4.37 -13.13
N PRO A 557 -34.74 5.36 -13.75
CA PRO A 557 -34.10 6.49 -14.41
C PRO A 557 -33.33 7.35 -13.42
N VAL A 558 -32.20 7.86 -13.90
CA VAL A 558 -31.27 8.76 -13.20
C VAL A 558 -32.02 10.00 -12.69
N MET A 559 -32.41 9.99 -11.40
CA MET A 559 -32.74 11.24 -10.70
C MET A 559 -31.43 11.92 -10.29
N SER A 560 -31.19 13.04 -10.96
CA SER A 560 -30.34 14.14 -10.52
C SER A 560 -30.75 14.58 -9.10
N GLY A 561 -30.12 13.98 -8.09
CA GLY A 561 -30.15 14.47 -6.71
C GLY A 561 -29.09 15.54 -6.52
N THR A 562 -29.46 16.79 -6.80
CA THR A 562 -28.72 17.98 -6.39
C THR A 562 -28.70 18.06 -4.86
N CYS A 563 -27.59 17.65 -4.24
CA CYS A 563 -27.22 18.15 -2.93
C CYS A 563 -26.34 19.38 -3.13
N THR A 564 -26.88 20.54 -2.79
CA THR A 564 -26.16 21.81 -2.64
C THR A 564 -24.91 21.62 -1.77
N PRO A 565 -23.70 21.99 -2.23
CA PRO A 565 -22.52 21.94 -1.38
C PRO A 565 -22.56 23.14 -0.42
N THR A 566 -22.68 22.87 0.87
CA THR A 566 -22.26 23.84 1.89
C THR A 566 -20.75 24.04 1.78
N THR A 567 -20.36 25.30 1.62
CA THR A 567 -19.02 25.82 1.40
C THR A 567 -18.13 25.58 2.62
N SER A 568 -17.49 24.41 2.76
CA SER A 568 -16.43 24.21 3.78
C SER A 568 -15.56 22.96 3.58
N THR A 569 -15.11 22.66 2.36
CA THR A 569 -14.05 21.64 2.14
C THR A 569 -13.35 21.91 0.80
N PRO A 570 -12.00 21.86 0.71
CA PRO A 570 -11.33 21.87 -0.58
C PRO A 570 -11.66 20.56 -1.31
N SER A 571 -11.90 20.65 -2.60
CA SER A 571 -12.38 19.58 -3.48
C SER A 571 -11.64 18.26 -3.28
N PRO A 572 -12.33 17.09 -3.17
CA PRO A 572 -11.66 15.81 -3.25
C PRO A 572 -10.99 15.65 -4.62
N VAL A 573 -9.85 14.95 -4.65
CA VAL A 573 -9.20 14.50 -5.88
C VAL A 573 -10.26 13.74 -6.68
N LYS A 574 -10.56 14.17 -7.92
CA LYS A 574 -11.51 13.45 -8.76
C LYS A 574 -10.99 12.00 -8.93
N PRO A 575 -11.82 10.99 -8.66
CA PRO A 575 -11.42 9.60 -8.78
C PRO A 575 -11.12 9.29 -10.25
N LYS A 576 -10.10 8.46 -10.48
CA LYS A 576 -9.65 8.09 -11.84
C LYS A 576 -10.68 7.25 -12.58
N THR A 577 -11.44 6.46 -11.86
CA THR A 577 -12.35 5.45 -12.39
C THR A 577 -13.78 5.74 -11.98
N THR A 578 -14.70 5.53 -12.93
CA THR A 578 -16.15 5.63 -12.71
C THR A 578 -16.72 4.25 -12.37
N PRO A 579 -17.76 4.16 -11.54
CA PRO A 579 -18.48 2.91 -11.30
C PRO A 579 -18.99 2.28 -12.60
N LEU A 580 -18.96 0.95 -12.70
CA LEU A 580 -19.49 0.17 -13.83
C LEU A 580 -21.02 -0.02 -13.72
N SER A 581 -21.57 0.10 -12.51
CA SER A 581 -22.99 -0.05 -12.21
C SER A 581 -23.44 0.98 -11.17
N SER A 582 -24.75 1.15 -10.98
CA SER A 582 -25.29 1.95 -9.88
C SER A 582 -24.83 1.43 -8.53
N LEU A 583 -24.41 2.32 -7.64
CA LEU A 583 -23.88 2.00 -6.30
C LEU A 583 -24.82 2.39 -5.15
N ASN A 584 -26.03 2.89 -5.47
CA ASN A 584 -26.94 3.49 -4.50
C ASN A 584 -27.47 2.51 -3.44
N HIS A 585 -27.45 1.21 -3.72
CA HIS A 585 -27.91 0.16 -2.82
C HIS A 585 -26.85 -0.29 -1.80
N ILE A 586 -25.61 0.17 -1.94
CA ILE A 586 -24.50 -0.26 -1.08
C ILE A 586 -24.52 0.52 0.24
N GLN A 587 -24.62 -0.20 1.35
CA GLN A 587 -24.67 0.36 2.71
C GLN A 587 -23.41 0.10 3.51
N ARG A 588 -22.67 -0.98 3.21
CA ARG A 588 -21.48 -1.41 3.95
C ARG A 588 -20.34 -1.80 3.02
N ILE A 589 -19.11 -1.43 3.38
CA ILE A 589 -17.89 -1.80 2.66
C ILE A 589 -16.95 -2.53 3.62
N TYR A 590 -16.50 -3.72 3.24
CA TYR A 590 -15.53 -4.52 3.98
C TYR A 590 -14.18 -4.52 3.25
N THR A 591 -13.07 -4.29 3.95
CA THR A 591 -11.72 -4.60 3.46
C THR A 591 -10.69 -4.54 4.58
N HIS A 592 -9.43 -4.84 4.26
CA HIS A 592 -8.32 -4.65 5.17
C HIS A 592 -8.02 -3.14 5.35
N PRO A 593 -7.67 -2.65 6.56
CA PRO A 593 -7.44 -1.23 6.84
C PRO A 593 -6.51 -0.52 5.85
N GLN A 594 -5.47 -1.23 5.41
CA GLN A 594 -4.47 -0.71 4.47
C GLN A 594 -5.05 -0.43 3.07
N ALA A 595 -6.08 -1.16 2.63
CA ALA A 595 -6.72 -0.96 1.34
C ALA A 595 -7.62 0.29 1.33
N TYR A 596 -8.20 0.69 2.47
CA TYR A 596 -8.97 1.94 2.56
C TYR A 596 -8.11 3.16 2.27
N GLY A 597 -6.90 3.21 2.84
CA GLY A 597 -5.96 4.30 2.62
C GLY A 597 -5.39 4.35 1.20
N GLN A 598 -5.61 3.31 0.39
CA GLN A 598 -5.20 3.24 -1.01
C GLN A 598 -6.33 3.59 -1.98
N CYS A 599 -7.57 3.78 -1.52
CA CYS A 599 -8.75 4.01 -2.37
C CYS A 599 -9.58 5.22 -1.89
N GLU A 600 -8.97 6.21 -1.24
CA GLU A 600 -9.71 7.30 -0.60
C GLU A 600 -10.43 8.20 -1.61
N ALA A 601 -9.84 8.47 -2.78
CA ALA A 601 -10.44 9.36 -3.76
C ALA A 601 -11.74 8.78 -4.33
N PHE A 602 -11.76 7.47 -4.61
CA PHE A 602 -12.94 6.76 -5.11
C PHE A 602 -14.04 6.69 -4.04
N LEU A 603 -13.69 6.29 -2.82
CA LEU A 603 -14.63 6.17 -1.71
C LEU A 603 -15.22 7.52 -1.29
N GLY A 604 -14.41 8.58 -1.27
CA GLY A 604 -14.84 9.92 -0.92
C GLY A 604 -15.80 10.56 -1.93
N THR A 605 -15.80 10.07 -3.18
CA THR A 605 -16.60 10.63 -4.27
C THR A 605 -17.92 9.88 -4.48
N TYR A 606 -17.88 8.55 -4.56
CA TYR A 606 -19.05 7.75 -4.95
C TYR A 606 -19.77 7.07 -3.77
N LEU A 607 -19.09 6.86 -2.65
CA LEU A 607 -19.60 6.07 -1.50
C LEU A 607 -19.51 6.89 -0.20
N LYS A 608 -19.96 8.15 -0.27
CA LYS A 608 -19.95 9.08 0.86
C LYS A 608 -21.07 8.74 1.85
N GLY A 609 -20.71 8.41 3.09
CA GLY A 609 -21.67 8.04 4.15
C GLY A 609 -21.94 6.54 4.28
N VAL A 610 -21.27 5.70 3.48
CA VAL A 610 -21.34 4.24 3.55
C VAL A 610 -20.45 3.73 4.71
N GLU A 611 -20.95 2.77 5.49
CA GLU A 611 -20.27 2.22 6.66
C GLU A 611 -19.02 1.44 6.23
N ARG A 612 -17.85 1.76 6.81
CA ARG A 612 -16.57 1.09 6.52
C ARG A 612 -16.22 0.14 7.66
N LEU A 613 -16.04 -1.15 7.35
CA LEU A 613 -15.83 -2.20 8.33
C LEU A 613 -14.51 -2.93 8.06
N ASP A 614 -13.58 -2.79 9.00
CA ASP A 614 -12.25 -3.41 8.93
C ASP A 614 -12.34 -4.93 9.11
N VAL A 615 -11.65 -5.66 8.23
CA VAL A 615 -11.52 -7.12 8.31
C VAL A 615 -10.05 -7.56 8.20
N SER A 616 -9.78 -8.81 8.57
CA SER A 616 -8.41 -9.34 8.64
C SER A 616 -7.70 -9.48 7.30
N SER A 617 -8.41 -9.54 6.17
CA SER A 617 -7.81 -9.58 4.83
C SER A 617 -8.80 -9.16 3.74
N THR A 618 -8.28 -8.75 2.57
CA THR A 618 -9.07 -8.45 1.37
C THR A 618 -9.85 -9.67 0.88
N SER A 619 -9.28 -10.86 0.98
CA SER A 619 -9.95 -12.13 0.70
C SER A 619 -11.12 -12.40 1.64
N LYS A 620 -10.95 -12.16 2.96
CA LYS A 620 -12.03 -12.34 3.94
C LYS A 620 -13.19 -11.37 3.68
N ALA A 621 -12.90 -10.16 3.19
CA ALA A 621 -13.93 -9.21 2.78
C ALA A 621 -14.82 -9.77 1.67
N ALA A 622 -14.22 -10.36 0.62
CA ALA A 622 -14.96 -10.98 -0.47
C ALA A 622 -15.79 -12.18 0.02
N GLU A 623 -15.27 -12.97 0.96
CA GLU A 623 -16.02 -14.08 1.58
C GLU A 623 -17.25 -13.59 2.37
N ILE A 624 -17.11 -12.50 3.13
CA ILE A 624 -18.21 -11.90 3.90
C ILE A 624 -19.30 -11.37 2.97
N VAL A 625 -18.91 -10.67 1.90
CA VAL A 625 -19.87 -10.12 0.93
C VAL A 625 -20.59 -11.24 0.17
N LYS A 626 -19.90 -12.33 -0.15
CA LYS A 626 -20.54 -13.53 -0.72
C LYS A 626 -21.58 -14.15 0.22
N ALA A 627 -21.34 -14.12 1.53
CA ALA A 627 -22.28 -14.64 2.52
C ALA A 627 -23.51 -13.73 2.73
N ASP A 628 -23.42 -12.45 2.34
CA ASP A 628 -24.52 -11.49 2.46
C ASP A 628 -25.57 -11.68 1.35
N LYS A 629 -26.72 -12.22 1.73
CA LYS A 629 -27.87 -12.44 0.84
C LYS A 629 -28.65 -11.17 0.51
N THR A 630 -28.38 -10.05 1.19
CA THR A 630 -29.13 -8.80 0.99
C THR A 630 -28.68 -8.02 -0.24
N GLY A 631 -27.46 -8.29 -0.74
CA GLY A 631 -26.88 -7.58 -1.88
C GLY A 631 -26.45 -6.14 -1.58
N THR A 632 -26.50 -5.70 -0.31
CA THR A 632 -26.21 -4.31 0.11
C THR A 632 -24.76 -4.09 0.57
N SER A 633 -23.96 -5.15 0.61
CA SER A 633 -22.55 -5.09 1.01
C SER A 633 -21.60 -5.13 -0.18
N ALA A 634 -20.46 -4.45 -0.06
CA ALA A 634 -19.39 -4.47 -1.04
C ALA A 634 -18.03 -4.74 -0.38
N ALA A 635 -17.08 -5.28 -1.15
CA ALA A 635 -15.73 -5.59 -0.69
C ALA A 635 -14.69 -4.93 -1.59
N ILE A 636 -13.58 -4.45 -1.01
CA ILE A 636 -12.40 -4.04 -1.79
C ILE A 636 -11.40 -5.20 -1.77
N ALA A 637 -11.19 -5.81 -2.94
CA ALA A 637 -10.30 -6.96 -3.08
C ALA A 637 -9.71 -7.08 -4.50
N SER A 638 -8.89 -8.11 -4.73
CA SER A 638 -8.31 -8.41 -6.04
C SER A 638 -9.39 -8.88 -7.03
N SER A 639 -9.11 -8.73 -8.32
CA SER A 639 -9.97 -9.28 -9.38
C SER A 639 -10.13 -10.80 -9.28
N LEU A 640 -9.08 -11.51 -8.82
CA LEU A 640 -9.11 -12.95 -8.57
C LEU A 640 -10.15 -13.34 -7.52
N ALA A 641 -10.36 -12.51 -6.49
CA ALA A 641 -11.38 -12.75 -5.48
C ALA A 641 -12.80 -12.71 -6.08
N ALA A 642 -13.05 -11.87 -7.08
CA ALA A 642 -14.32 -11.82 -7.81
C ALA A 642 -14.63 -13.17 -8.48
N ASP A 643 -13.64 -13.74 -9.18
CA ASP A 643 -13.79 -14.99 -9.93
C ASP A 643 -13.99 -16.22 -9.03
N ILE A 644 -13.26 -16.27 -7.89
CA ILE A 644 -13.33 -17.36 -6.91
C ILE A 644 -14.62 -17.30 -6.11
N HIS A 645 -15.01 -16.12 -5.63
CA HIS A 645 -16.19 -15.94 -4.80
C HIS A 645 -17.49 -15.75 -5.61
N LYS A 646 -17.40 -15.64 -6.94
CA LYS A 646 -18.53 -15.40 -7.86
C LYS A 646 -19.28 -14.11 -7.52
N LEU A 647 -18.52 -13.04 -7.32
CA LEU A 647 -19.04 -11.69 -7.07
C LEU A 647 -18.88 -10.84 -8.33
N ASP A 648 -19.79 -9.90 -8.53
CA ASP A 648 -19.71 -8.95 -9.64
C ASP A 648 -18.69 -7.85 -9.33
N ILE A 649 -18.02 -7.37 -10.38
CA ILE A 649 -17.08 -6.26 -10.27
C ILE A 649 -17.82 -4.96 -10.55
N LEU A 650 -18.08 -4.19 -9.49
CA LEU A 650 -18.82 -2.92 -9.53
C LEU A 650 -17.94 -1.74 -9.97
N ALA A 651 -16.64 -1.81 -9.69
CA ALA A 651 -15.62 -0.88 -10.19
C ALA A 651 -14.25 -1.55 -10.23
N LYS A 652 -13.43 -1.21 -11.23
CA LYS A 652 -12.05 -1.70 -11.39
C LYS A 652 -11.08 -0.54 -11.27
N GLY A 653 -9.90 -0.80 -10.70
CA GLY A 653 -8.85 0.21 -10.59
C GLY A 653 -9.27 1.36 -9.68
N ILE A 654 -9.76 1.05 -8.47
CA ILE A 654 -10.23 2.06 -7.51
C ILE A 654 -9.10 2.64 -6.65
N GLU A 655 -7.87 2.13 -6.83
CA GLU A 655 -6.67 2.64 -6.20
C GLU A 655 -6.34 4.09 -6.60
N ASP A 656 -5.80 4.85 -5.66
CA ASP A 656 -5.39 6.23 -5.86
C ASP A 656 -4.10 6.30 -6.70
N ARG A 657 -3.26 5.25 -6.64
CA ARG A 657 -1.94 5.15 -7.29
C ARG A 657 -1.84 3.89 -8.15
N ASP A 658 -1.36 4.05 -9.38
CA ASP A 658 -1.27 2.95 -10.36
C ASP A 658 0.12 2.26 -10.34
N ASP A 659 1.07 2.76 -9.54
CA ASP A 659 2.46 2.30 -9.43
C ASP A 659 2.71 1.38 -8.21
N ASN A 660 1.64 0.77 -7.67
CA ASN A 660 1.72 -0.12 -6.53
C ASN A 660 2.03 -1.57 -6.94
N THR A 661 3.28 -1.99 -6.81
CA THR A 661 3.75 -3.34 -7.17
C THR A 661 4.35 -4.02 -5.93
N THR A 662 3.98 -5.27 -5.70
CA THR A 662 4.55 -6.10 -4.63
C THR A 662 5.48 -7.17 -5.22
N ARG A 663 6.68 -7.26 -4.66
CA ARG A 663 7.71 -8.26 -4.95
C ARG A 663 7.61 -9.41 -3.95
N PHE A 664 7.59 -10.64 -4.47
CA PHE A 664 7.52 -11.89 -3.74
C PHE A 664 8.79 -12.72 -4.01
N LEU A 665 9.24 -13.47 -3.01
CA LEU A 665 10.33 -14.43 -3.12
C LEU A 665 9.79 -15.85 -3.18
N ILE A 666 10.47 -16.68 -3.97
CA ILE A 666 10.21 -18.11 -4.13
C ILE A 666 11.29 -18.88 -3.37
N LEU A 667 10.86 -19.66 -2.39
CA LEU A 667 11.72 -20.46 -1.52
C LEU A 667 11.69 -21.93 -1.97
N ARG A 668 12.81 -22.62 -1.83
CA ARG A 668 12.91 -24.08 -1.99
C ARG A 668 13.85 -24.68 -0.96
N LYS A 669 13.74 -25.98 -0.74
CA LYS A 669 14.70 -26.76 0.04
C LYS A 669 15.83 -27.27 -0.87
N GLY A 670 17.09 -27.12 -0.46
CA GLY A 670 18.22 -27.80 -1.10
C GLY A 670 19.46 -26.93 -1.35
N VAL A 671 20.50 -27.58 -1.89
CA VAL A 671 21.79 -26.98 -2.30
C VAL A 671 21.80 -26.89 -3.82
N ASP A 672 22.09 -25.70 -4.35
CA ASP A 672 22.08 -25.44 -5.79
C ASP A 672 23.23 -26.19 -6.49
N THR A 673 22.91 -27.32 -7.13
CA THR A 673 23.87 -28.19 -7.83
C THR A 673 23.87 -27.98 -9.34
N SER A 674 23.01 -27.11 -9.86
CA SER A 674 22.81 -26.89 -11.31
C SER A 674 23.35 -25.57 -11.84
N ALA A 675 24.05 -24.76 -11.04
CA ALA A 675 24.65 -23.50 -11.47
C ALA A 675 25.96 -23.70 -12.26
N THR A 676 25.93 -24.45 -13.36
CA THR A 676 27.08 -24.58 -14.29
C THR A 676 27.00 -23.64 -15.49
N LYS A 677 25.97 -22.79 -15.60
CA LYS A 677 25.85 -21.75 -16.63
C LYS A 677 25.77 -20.38 -15.98
N VAL A 678 26.70 -19.50 -16.38
CA VAL A 678 26.72 -18.08 -15.99
C VAL A 678 25.53 -17.39 -16.66
N ASP A 679 24.43 -17.25 -15.94
CA ASP A 679 23.28 -16.49 -16.37
C ASP A 679 23.46 -15.03 -15.92
N VAL A 680 23.63 -14.11 -16.88
CA VAL A 680 23.97 -12.69 -16.65
C VAL A 680 22.83 -11.94 -15.94
N ALA A 681 21.64 -12.54 -15.84
CA ALA A 681 20.44 -11.94 -15.24
C ALA A 681 20.09 -12.47 -13.83
N ALA A 682 20.99 -13.19 -13.14
CA ALA A 682 20.76 -13.61 -11.76
C ALA A 682 20.91 -12.45 -10.77
N LYS A 683 20.16 -12.47 -9.67
CA LYS A 683 20.40 -11.61 -8.51
C LYS A 683 20.85 -12.48 -7.35
N SER A 684 21.65 -11.96 -6.44
CA SER A 684 22.07 -12.71 -5.26
C SER A 684 21.90 -11.85 -4.02
N MET A 685 21.54 -12.50 -2.91
CA MET A 685 21.42 -11.84 -1.63
C MET A 685 22.52 -12.36 -0.69
N VAL A 686 23.30 -11.44 -0.15
CA VAL A 686 24.30 -11.75 0.88
C VAL A 686 23.92 -11.09 2.19
N THR A 687 24.20 -11.78 3.28
CA THR A 687 24.05 -11.24 4.64
C THR A 687 25.39 -11.13 5.33
N PHE A 688 25.62 -10.03 6.05
CA PHE A 688 26.83 -9.84 6.85
C PHE A 688 26.56 -8.94 8.06
N THR A 689 27.44 -9.02 9.05
CA THR A 689 27.48 -8.10 10.19
C THR A 689 28.75 -7.26 10.11
N ILE A 690 28.73 -6.09 10.75
CA ILE A 690 29.91 -5.21 10.86
C ILE A 690 30.26 -4.97 12.32
N ASP A 691 31.53 -4.66 12.59
CA ASP A 691 31.95 -4.13 13.89
C ASP A 691 31.76 -2.61 13.93
N HIS A 692 30.75 -2.15 14.66
CA HIS A 692 30.42 -0.73 14.78
C HIS A 692 31.47 0.10 15.53
N ARG A 693 32.49 -0.53 16.13
CA ARG A 693 33.62 0.19 16.77
C ARG A 693 34.61 0.75 15.76
N THR A 694 34.60 0.25 14.53
CA THR A 694 35.54 0.66 13.48
C THR A 694 34.88 1.73 12.59
N PRO A 695 35.40 2.97 12.58
CA PRO A 695 34.90 4.01 11.67
C PRO A 695 35.04 3.56 10.21
N GLY A 696 33.96 3.68 9.43
CA GLY A 696 33.99 3.33 8.00
C GLY A 696 33.75 1.85 7.67
N ALA A 697 33.53 0.97 8.66
CA ALA A 697 33.39 -0.48 8.43
C ALA A 697 32.35 -0.87 7.36
N LEU A 698 31.19 -0.19 7.32
CA LEU A 698 30.19 -0.43 6.28
C LEU A 698 30.68 0.05 4.90
N ALA A 699 31.35 1.19 4.85
CA ALA A 699 31.90 1.74 3.60
C ALA A 699 32.98 0.82 3.03
N ASP A 700 33.82 0.20 3.87
CA ASP A 700 34.85 -0.76 3.45
C ASP A 700 34.23 -2.01 2.82
N VAL A 701 33.11 -2.51 3.38
CA VAL A 701 32.37 -3.64 2.80
C VAL A 701 31.71 -3.24 1.48
N LEU A 702 31.10 -2.05 1.41
CA LEU A 702 30.49 -1.54 0.18
C LEU A 702 31.53 -1.25 -0.92
N ASP A 703 32.73 -0.85 -0.56
CA ASP A 703 33.84 -0.61 -1.49
C ASP A 703 34.27 -1.91 -2.20
N CYS A 704 34.06 -3.08 -1.58
CA CYS A 704 34.28 -4.37 -2.25
C CYS A 704 33.40 -4.50 -3.49
N PHE A 705 32.10 -4.20 -3.38
CA PHE A 705 31.18 -4.27 -4.54
C PHE A 705 31.57 -3.29 -5.63
N ARG A 706 32.00 -2.07 -5.26
CA ARG A 706 32.53 -1.07 -6.20
C ARG A 706 33.79 -1.57 -6.93
N ARG A 707 34.78 -2.12 -6.20
CA ARG A 707 36.03 -2.63 -6.78
C ARG A 707 35.80 -3.78 -7.76
N TYR A 708 34.82 -4.62 -7.49
CA TYR A 708 34.45 -5.75 -8.34
C TYR A 708 33.38 -5.41 -9.39
N GLN A 709 32.97 -4.13 -9.49
CA GLN A 709 31.92 -3.65 -10.42
C GLN A 709 30.60 -4.41 -10.30
N VAL A 710 30.26 -4.81 -9.08
CA VAL A 710 29.00 -5.50 -8.78
C VAL A 710 27.96 -4.45 -8.37
N ASN A 711 26.88 -4.37 -9.14
CA ASN A 711 25.80 -3.41 -8.88
C ASN A 711 24.93 -3.89 -7.72
N LEU A 712 24.63 -2.98 -6.79
CA LEU A 712 23.75 -3.24 -5.64
C LEU A 712 22.33 -2.78 -5.97
N THR A 713 21.34 -3.66 -5.83
CA THR A 713 19.94 -3.34 -6.11
C THR A 713 19.16 -2.96 -4.85
N SER A 714 19.58 -3.48 -3.69
CA SER A 714 18.93 -3.17 -2.42
C SER A 714 19.89 -3.39 -1.24
N ILE A 715 19.77 -2.56 -0.21
CA ILE A 715 20.43 -2.76 1.08
C ILE A 715 19.42 -2.55 2.22
N ASN A 716 19.20 -3.60 3.00
CA ASN A 716 18.33 -3.58 4.17
C ASN A 716 19.16 -3.92 5.42
N SER A 717 18.76 -3.40 6.58
CA SER A 717 19.43 -3.73 7.85
C SER A 717 18.43 -4.16 8.92
N ARG A 718 18.81 -5.12 9.76
CA ARG A 718 18.03 -5.59 10.90
C ARG A 718 18.92 -5.69 12.14
N PRO A 719 18.45 -5.33 13.34
CA PRO A 719 19.20 -5.60 14.56
C PRO A 719 19.52 -7.09 14.68
N THR A 720 20.73 -7.46 15.13
CA THR A 720 21.12 -8.86 15.34
C THR A 720 20.30 -9.51 16.45
N LYS A 721 19.83 -8.73 17.44
CA LYS A 721 19.20 -9.19 18.70
C LYS A 721 20.10 -10.06 19.59
N ILE A 722 21.36 -10.30 19.19
CA ILE A 722 22.37 -11.01 19.98
C ILE A 722 23.20 -10.00 20.78
N VAL A 723 23.65 -8.93 20.11
CA VAL A 723 24.39 -7.83 20.73
C VAL A 723 23.59 -6.53 20.52
N PRO A 724 23.36 -5.72 21.56
CA PRO A 724 22.71 -4.43 21.43
C PRO A 724 23.40 -3.55 20.38
N PHE A 725 22.61 -2.87 19.55
CA PHE A 725 23.08 -1.92 18.53
C PHE A 725 23.99 -2.51 17.44
N GLN A 726 24.05 -3.84 17.30
CA GLN A 726 24.70 -4.50 16.16
C GLN A 726 23.65 -4.89 15.11
N TYR A 727 23.97 -4.70 13.83
CA TYR A 727 23.05 -4.94 12.72
C TYR A 727 23.55 -6.03 11.77
N ILE A 728 22.62 -6.82 11.25
CA ILE A 728 22.76 -7.70 10.09
C ILE A 728 22.31 -6.90 8.86
N PHE A 729 23.18 -6.81 7.88
CA PHE A 729 22.89 -6.18 6.59
C PHE A 729 22.53 -7.26 5.57
N PHE A 730 21.47 -7.02 4.82
CA PHE A 730 21.02 -7.81 3.68
C PHE A 730 21.31 -6.97 2.44
N VAL A 731 22.22 -7.44 1.60
CA VAL A 731 22.61 -6.75 0.38
C VAL A 731 22.23 -7.61 -0.80
N GLU A 732 21.37 -7.07 -1.65
CA GLU A 732 21.04 -7.67 -2.94
C GLU A 732 21.91 -7.03 -4.03
N PHE A 733 22.45 -7.88 -4.90
CA PHE A 733 23.30 -7.47 -6.00
C PHE A 733 23.05 -8.27 -7.27
N GLU A 734 23.41 -7.69 -8.41
CA GLU A 734 23.31 -8.35 -9.72
C GLU A 734 24.49 -9.30 -9.93
N GLY A 735 24.21 -10.58 -10.19
CA GLY A 735 25.20 -11.64 -10.39
C GLY A 735 24.86 -12.95 -9.67
N ASN A 736 25.61 -14.00 -10.00
CA ASN A 736 25.55 -15.33 -9.38
C ASN A 736 26.81 -15.55 -8.50
N ASP A 737 26.86 -16.61 -7.70
CA ASP A 737 27.97 -16.97 -6.80
C ASP A 737 29.35 -16.99 -7.52
N PHE A 738 29.37 -17.22 -8.83
CA PHE A 738 30.58 -17.21 -9.68
C PHE A 738 31.13 -15.81 -10.03
N CYS A 739 30.36 -14.73 -9.82
CA CYS A 739 30.84 -13.35 -9.98
C CYS A 739 31.77 -12.92 -8.82
N ILE A 740 31.72 -13.65 -7.70
CA ILE A 740 32.66 -13.53 -6.59
C ILE A 740 33.93 -14.27 -7.00
N LYS A 741 34.88 -13.55 -7.63
CA LYS A 741 36.20 -14.12 -7.99
C LYS A 741 36.83 -14.80 -6.76
N PRO A 742 37.61 -15.89 -6.90
CA PRO A 742 38.33 -16.58 -5.82
C PRO A 742 39.46 -15.76 -5.14
N GLY A 743 39.33 -14.43 -5.10
CA GLY A 743 40.14 -13.47 -4.36
C GLY A 743 39.32 -12.37 -3.65
N MET A 744 37.98 -12.37 -3.75
CA MET A 744 37.10 -11.48 -2.98
C MET A 744 37.01 -11.99 -1.53
N ARG A 745 38.12 -11.88 -0.81
CA ARG A 745 38.16 -12.10 0.63
C ARG A 745 37.62 -10.85 1.32
N LEU A 746 36.42 -10.94 1.90
CA LEU A 746 35.90 -10.02 2.91
C LEU A 746 36.70 -10.15 4.25
N SER A 747 38.00 -10.46 4.18
CA SER A 747 38.78 -11.06 5.26
C SER A 747 39.16 -10.13 6.40
N ASN A 748 38.78 -8.86 6.37
CA ASN A 748 39.09 -7.92 7.45
C ASN A 748 37.88 -7.55 8.33
N CYS A 749 36.71 -8.17 8.14
CA CYS A 749 35.49 -7.81 8.89
C CYS A 749 34.78 -9.00 9.56
N PHE A 750 35.42 -10.16 9.73
CA PHE A 750 34.68 -11.37 10.12
C PHE A 750 34.56 -11.60 11.63
N TYR A 751 33.30 -11.57 12.09
CA TYR A 751 32.73 -12.67 12.86
C TYR A 751 31.73 -13.41 11.94
N SER A 752 32.24 -14.14 10.93
CA SER A 752 31.40 -15.01 10.09
C SER A 752 31.11 -16.31 10.85
N ARG A 753 29.87 -16.46 11.30
CA ARG A 753 29.19 -17.75 11.10
C ARG A 753 28.65 -17.70 9.67
N SER A 754 29.15 -18.56 8.81
CA SER A 754 28.74 -18.66 7.41
C SER A 754 27.30 -19.16 7.34
N TYR A 755 26.34 -18.25 7.38
CA TYR A 755 24.99 -18.51 6.88
C TYR A 755 25.02 -18.21 5.38
N GLY A 756 24.70 -19.23 4.58
CA GLY A 756 25.10 -19.37 3.18
C GLY A 756 24.75 -18.20 2.26
N LEU A 757 25.59 -18.02 1.22
CA LEU A 757 25.19 -17.34 -0.01
C LEU A 757 23.87 -17.96 -0.50
N ARG A 758 22.86 -17.12 -0.77
CA ARG A 758 21.59 -17.54 -1.34
C ARG A 758 21.46 -16.91 -2.72
N THR A 759 21.86 -17.65 -3.75
CA THR A 759 21.73 -17.25 -5.15
C THR A 759 20.27 -17.23 -5.58
N ILE A 760 19.76 -16.12 -6.09
CA ILE A 760 18.43 -16.04 -6.71
C ILE A 760 18.59 -16.35 -8.21
N ASN A 761 18.43 -17.61 -8.58
CA ASN A 761 18.43 -18.01 -10.00
C ASN A 761 17.14 -17.54 -10.70
N ARG A 762 17.25 -16.82 -11.83
CA ARG A 762 16.10 -16.38 -12.64
C ARG A 762 15.50 -17.49 -13.51
N SER A 763 16.09 -18.68 -13.52
CA SER A 763 15.74 -19.77 -14.43
C SER A 763 14.68 -20.71 -13.84
N LEU A 764 13.41 -20.36 -14.06
CA LEU A 764 12.32 -21.29 -14.36
C LEU A 764 11.21 -20.45 -14.97
N THR A 765 11.39 -19.98 -16.20
CA THR A 765 10.35 -19.36 -17.01
C THR A 765 9.18 -20.36 -17.12
N LEU A 766 7.99 -20.00 -16.60
CA LEU A 766 6.78 -20.60 -17.17
C LEU A 766 6.62 -20.04 -18.58
N PRO A 767 6.10 -20.85 -19.52
CA PRO A 767 5.71 -20.34 -20.81
C PRO A 767 4.65 -19.27 -20.55
N ALA A 768 4.94 -18.03 -20.94
CA ALA A 768 3.89 -17.06 -21.18
C ALA A 768 2.80 -17.79 -21.98
N HIS A 769 1.57 -17.79 -21.48
CA HIS A 769 0.44 -18.38 -22.18
C HIS A 769 0.47 -17.88 -23.63
N THR A 770 0.94 -18.76 -24.50
CA THR A 770 0.80 -18.66 -25.93
C THR A 770 -0.68 -18.78 -26.23
N ARG A 771 -1.40 -17.67 -26.16
CA ARG A 771 -1.96 -17.20 -27.43
C ARG A 771 -0.77 -16.62 -28.16
N LYS A 772 -0.32 -17.34 -29.19
CA LYS A 772 0.80 -16.93 -30.07
C LYS A 772 0.62 -15.48 -30.48
N SER A 773 1.27 -14.62 -29.72
CA SER A 773 1.34 -13.19 -29.92
C SER A 773 2.84 -12.95 -29.81
N SER A 774 3.52 -12.79 -30.93
CA SER A 774 4.96 -12.53 -30.99
C SER A 774 5.33 -11.36 -30.06
N THR A 775 6.54 -11.32 -29.49
CA THR A 775 7.06 -10.17 -28.71
C THR A 775 6.76 -8.83 -29.40
N GLN A 776 6.78 -8.82 -30.74
CA GLN A 776 6.33 -7.73 -31.58
C GLN A 776 4.88 -7.30 -31.33
N SER A 777 3.92 -8.23 -31.30
CA SER A 777 2.51 -7.89 -31.08
C SER A 777 2.21 -7.35 -29.67
N ILE A 778 2.95 -7.78 -28.65
CA ILE A 778 2.84 -7.25 -27.28
C ILE A 778 3.37 -5.82 -27.25
N LEU A 779 4.61 -5.61 -27.71
CA LEU A 779 5.22 -4.28 -27.76
C LEU A 779 4.44 -3.33 -28.67
N HIS A 780 3.93 -3.82 -29.81
CA HIS A 780 3.08 -3.05 -30.70
C HIS A 780 1.81 -2.61 -30.00
N LYS A 781 1.08 -3.52 -29.35
CA LYS A 781 -0.15 -3.18 -28.63
C LYS A 781 0.10 -2.22 -27.47
N GLU A 782 1.15 -2.44 -26.69
CA GLU A 782 1.49 -1.58 -25.56
C GLU A 782 1.85 -0.17 -26.02
N LEU A 783 2.81 -0.02 -26.93
CA LEU A 783 3.33 1.28 -27.34
C LEU A 783 2.33 2.09 -28.16
N THR A 784 1.55 1.45 -29.05
CA THR A 784 0.52 2.15 -29.85
C THR A 784 -0.71 2.52 -29.01
N SER A 785 -0.91 1.90 -27.83
CA SER A 785 -2.00 2.26 -26.90
C SER A 785 -1.68 3.46 -26.00
N ARG A 786 -0.44 3.97 -26.03
CA ARG A 786 -0.04 5.16 -25.25
C ARG A 786 -0.81 6.39 -25.74
N LYS A 787 -1.23 7.24 -24.80
CA LYS A 787 -1.95 8.47 -25.11
C LYS A 787 -1.07 9.39 -25.97
N PRO A 788 -1.63 10.01 -27.04
CA PRO A 788 -0.90 11.01 -27.82
C PRO A 788 -0.43 12.16 -26.93
N ASN A 789 0.81 12.60 -27.12
CA ASN A 789 1.38 13.74 -26.42
C ASN A 789 1.15 15.02 -27.24
N ILE A 790 0.60 16.07 -26.63
CA ILE A 790 0.33 17.35 -27.30
C ILE A 790 1.30 18.40 -26.76
N ILE A 791 2.13 18.95 -27.64
CA ILE A 791 3.15 19.95 -27.29
C ILE A 791 2.74 21.28 -27.93
N TYR A 792 2.46 22.28 -27.10
CA TYR A 792 2.18 23.64 -27.54
C TYR A 792 3.45 24.48 -27.59
N ASP A 793 3.56 25.32 -28.61
CA ASP A 793 4.66 26.28 -28.74
C ASP A 793 4.20 27.55 -29.46
N TYR A 794 4.92 28.65 -29.24
CA TYR A 794 4.73 29.90 -29.97
C TYR A 794 5.83 30.04 -31.02
N LEU A 795 5.43 30.18 -32.29
CA LEU A 795 6.34 30.31 -33.42
C LEU A 795 6.96 31.71 -33.49
N SER A 796 7.78 32.02 -32.48
CA SER A 796 8.61 33.21 -32.42
C SER A 796 9.79 33.08 -33.40
N PRO A 797 10.30 34.18 -33.99
CA PRO A 797 11.45 34.11 -34.89
C PRO A 797 12.78 33.67 -34.22
N THR A 798 12.87 33.69 -32.89
CA THR A 798 14.11 33.48 -32.12
C THR A 798 14.77 32.13 -32.38
N PRO A 799 14.09 30.98 -32.17
CA PRO A 799 14.76 29.68 -32.28
C PRO A 799 15.25 29.41 -33.70
N SER A 800 14.45 29.77 -34.70
CA SER A 800 14.82 29.70 -36.13
C SER A 800 16.04 30.57 -36.46
N HIS A 801 16.11 31.80 -35.93
CA HIS A 801 17.24 32.70 -36.12
C HIS A 801 18.52 32.17 -35.45
N LEU A 802 18.43 31.67 -34.21
CA LEU A 802 19.58 31.08 -33.50
C LEU A 802 20.10 29.80 -34.19
N LEU A 803 19.22 29.02 -34.81
CA LEU A 803 19.61 27.90 -35.65
C LEU A 803 20.40 28.37 -36.87
N ASN A 804 19.94 29.42 -37.56
CA ASN A 804 20.67 30.00 -38.70
C ASN A 804 22.05 30.52 -38.30
N ILE A 805 22.15 31.25 -37.18
CA ILE A 805 23.45 31.70 -36.64
C ILE A 805 24.37 30.50 -36.37
N SER A 806 23.82 29.42 -35.80
CA SER A 806 24.61 28.22 -35.49
C SER A 806 25.14 27.52 -36.74
N LEU A 807 24.46 27.65 -37.88
CA LEU A 807 24.82 27.00 -39.15
C LEU A 807 25.60 27.90 -40.12
N ALA A 808 25.60 29.22 -39.90
CA ALA A 808 26.17 30.20 -40.82
C ALA A 808 27.67 29.96 -41.11
N ASP A 809 28.44 29.57 -40.11
CA ASP A 809 29.88 29.29 -40.26
C ASP A 809 30.16 28.01 -41.09
N PHE A 810 29.14 27.18 -41.31
CA PHE A 810 29.26 25.85 -41.91
C PHE A 810 28.62 25.74 -43.30
N LEU A 811 27.73 26.67 -43.66
CA LEU A 811 26.99 26.66 -44.92
C LEU A 811 27.32 27.89 -45.76
N PRO A 812 27.41 27.75 -47.10
CA PRO A 812 27.56 28.93 -47.95
C PRO A 812 26.30 29.80 -47.90
N PRO A 813 26.41 31.12 -48.10
CA PRO A 813 25.25 32.04 -48.06
C PRO A 813 24.12 31.67 -49.02
N THR A 814 24.42 30.95 -50.12
CA THR A 814 23.43 30.44 -51.07
C THR A 814 22.50 29.37 -50.47
N CYS A 815 22.88 28.73 -49.37
CA CYS A 815 22.07 27.73 -48.66
C CYS A 815 21.22 28.34 -47.52
N TYR A 816 21.37 29.63 -47.24
CA TYR A 816 20.57 30.31 -46.21
C TYR A 816 19.09 30.36 -46.62
N PRO A 817 18.16 30.35 -45.66
CA PRO A 817 16.74 30.52 -45.97
C PRO A 817 16.48 31.94 -46.48
N ALA A 818 15.45 32.12 -47.30
CA ALA A 818 15.15 33.40 -47.99
C ALA A 818 14.98 34.60 -47.04
N ASN A 819 14.58 34.34 -45.78
CA ASN A 819 14.41 35.33 -44.73
C ASN A 819 15.65 35.53 -43.84
N PHE A 820 16.82 35.02 -44.22
CA PHE A 820 18.07 35.18 -43.49
C PHE A 820 19.21 35.57 -44.44
N LYS A 821 19.83 36.72 -44.19
CA LYS A 821 20.92 37.28 -44.99
C LYS A 821 22.19 37.37 -44.16
N VAL A 822 23.34 37.45 -44.84
CA VAL A 822 24.66 37.59 -44.19
C VAL A 822 24.73 38.81 -43.25
N GLN A 823 23.99 39.87 -43.56
CA GLN A 823 23.91 41.09 -42.75
C GLN A 823 23.30 40.83 -41.35
N ASP A 824 22.42 39.83 -41.24
CA ASP A 824 21.73 39.48 -39.98
C ASP A 824 22.69 38.89 -38.93
N LEU A 825 23.90 38.47 -39.33
CA LEU A 825 24.94 37.98 -38.41
C LEU A 825 25.56 39.08 -37.54
N THR A 826 25.40 40.34 -37.95
CA THR A 826 26.05 41.50 -37.32
C THR A 826 25.08 42.47 -36.65
N LEU A 827 23.77 42.26 -36.80
CA LEU A 827 22.74 43.12 -36.26
C LEU A 827 22.34 42.72 -34.82
N PRO A 828 22.09 43.67 -33.90
CA PRO A 828 21.54 43.35 -32.60
C PRO A 828 20.12 42.79 -32.74
N TYR A 829 19.82 41.76 -31.94
CA TYR A 829 18.58 40.97 -31.97
C TYR A 829 17.27 41.79 -31.95
N THR A 830 17.30 43.01 -31.41
CA THR A 830 16.15 43.92 -31.31
C THR A 830 15.81 44.66 -32.61
N THR A 831 16.72 44.78 -33.57
CA THR A 831 16.50 45.52 -34.83
C THR A 831 15.84 44.66 -35.90
N THR A 832 16.03 43.34 -35.85
CA THR A 832 15.47 42.36 -36.82
C THR A 832 13.99 42.00 -36.59
N LEU A 833 13.40 42.40 -35.46
CA LEU A 833 12.00 42.08 -35.08
C LEU A 833 11.06 43.30 -35.15
N GLY A 834 11.59 44.49 -35.45
CA GLY A 834 10.83 45.73 -35.47
C GLY A 834 10.25 46.03 -36.85
N HIS A 835 9.17 45.36 -37.22
CA HIS A 835 8.13 45.95 -38.07
C HIS A 835 6.84 45.18 -37.86
N GLU A 836 5.79 45.90 -37.45
CA GLU A 836 4.41 45.53 -37.77
C GLU A 836 4.37 45.30 -39.28
N CYS A 837 4.44 44.03 -39.69
CA CYS A 837 4.30 43.64 -41.07
C CYS A 837 3.13 42.68 -41.12
N SER A 838 2.11 43.07 -41.87
CA SER A 838 0.87 42.34 -42.15
C SER A 838 1.09 40.98 -42.82
N ASP A 839 2.34 40.56 -43.05
CA ASP A 839 2.73 39.27 -43.62
C ASP A 839 3.87 38.63 -42.81
N ALA A 840 3.53 37.79 -41.83
CA ALA A 840 4.50 36.98 -41.11
C ALA A 840 5.25 36.02 -42.08
N ALA A 841 6.59 36.02 -42.01
CA ALA A 841 7.44 35.19 -42.87
C ALA A 841 7.18 33.69 -42.68
N LEU A 842 7.22 32.91 -43.76
CA LEU A 842 7.06 31.45 -43.70
C LEU A 842 8.20 30.81 -42.88
N LEU A 843 7.85 29.84 -42.04
CA LEU A 843 8.83 29.04 -41.30
C LEU A 843 9.63 28.20 -42.32
N PRO A 844 10.98 28.32 -42.37
CA PRO A 844 11.76 27.53 -43.31
C PRO A 844 11.59 26.02 -43.06
N GLN A 845 11.46 25.24 -44.14
CA GLN A 845 11.29 23.79 -44.04
C GLN A 845 12.48 23.17 -43.29
N SER A 846 12.19 22.23 -42.37
CA SER A 846 13.07 21.64 -41.32
C SER A 846 13.24 22.45 -40.01
N HIS A 847 12.88 23.75 -39.96
CA HIS A 847 13.09 24.55 -38.74
C HIS A 847 12.08 24.24 -37.62
N HIS A 848 10.99 23.51 -37.92
CA HIS A 848 10.06 23.00 -36.89
C HIS A 848 10.74 22.08 -35.85
N LEU A 849 11.97 21.60 -36.11
CA LEU A 849 12.74 20.75 -35.20
C LEU A 849 13.29 21.48 -33.96
N VAL A 850 13.44 22.82 -34.01
CA VAL A 850 13.84 23.64 -32.86
C VAL A 850 12.64 24.25 -32.12
N TYR A 851 11.43 23.79 -32.47
CA TYR A 851 10.18 24.09 -31.77
C TYR A 851 9.57 22.77 -31.28
N PHE A 852 8.60 22.86 -30.38
CA PHE A 852 7.91 21.70 -29.80
C PHE A 852 8.89 20.76 -29.06
N SER A 853 9.71 21.36 -28.18
CA SER A 853 10.68 20.64 -27.35
C SER A 853 10.01 19.67 -26.38
N PRO A 854 10.66 18.55 -26.01
CA PRO A 854 10.15 17.65 -24.98
C PRO A 854 9.91 18.39 -23.65
N GLN A 855 8.73 18.19 -23.04
CA GLN A 855 8.35 18.86 -21.77
C GLN A 855 8.67 18.03 -20.52
N ILE A 856 9.44 16.95 -20.67
CA ILE A 856 9.75 16.02 -19.57
C ILE A 856 10.88 16.62 -18.70
N PRO A 857 10.72 16.66 -17.38
CA PRO A 857 11.78 17.13 -16.49
C PRO A 857 12.97 16.16 -16.54
N HIS A 858 14.19 16.69 -16.35
CA HIS A 858 15.43 15.89 -16.39
C HIS A 858 15.39 14.65 -15.50
N SER A 859 14.77 14.73 -14.31
CA SER A 859 14.63 13.61 -13.37
C SER A 859 13.80 12.43 -13.90
N ALA A 860 13.03 12.63 -14.96
CA ALA A 860 12.19 11.62 -15.58
C ALA A 860 12.76 11.11 -16.93
N LEU A 861 13.91 11.61 -17.38
CA LEU A 861 14.60 11.06 -18.54
C LEU A 861 15.32 9.76 -18.20
N LEU A 862 15.52 8.90 -19.19
CA LEU A 862 16.40 7.73 -19.04
C LEU A 862 17.87 8.18 -18.83
N PRO A 863 18.76 7.32 -18.29
CA PRO A 863 20.14 7.68 -17.97
C PRO A 863 20.94 8.25 -19.15
N ASP A 864 20.63 7.84 -20.37
CA ASP A 864 21.26 8.32 -21.60
C ASP A 864 20.64 9.64 -22.13
N GLY A 865 19.59 10.17 -21.48
CA GLY A 865 18.84 11.35 -21.90
C GLY A 865 17.68 11.04 -22.86
N THR A 866 17.26 9.78 -22.98
CA THR A 866 16.13 9.36 -23.81
C THR A 866 14.78 9.64 -23.15
N ASP A 867 13.80 10.06 -23.95
CA ASP A 867 12.40 10.21 -23.55
C ASP A 867 11.75 8.83 -23.32
N PRO A 868 11.29 8.50 -22.09
CA PRO A 868 10.67 7.21 -21.81
C PRO A 868 9.37 6.96 -22.59
N LEU A 869 8.61 8.00 -22.96
CA LEU A 869 7.34 7.86 -23.69
C LEU A 869 7.56 7.27 -25.08
N GLN A 870 8.74 7.46 -25.66
CA GLN A 870 9.15 6.92 -26.95
C GLN A 870 9.81 5.54 -26.84
N SER A 871 10.20 5.13 -25.63
CA SER A 871 10.98 3.91 -25.38
C SER A 871 10.10 2.67 -25.12
N PRO A 872 10.45 1.49 -25.67
CA PRO A 872 9.87 0.20 -25.29
C PRO A 872 10.27 -0.25 -23.87
N GLY A 873 11.19 0.46 -23.20
CA GLY A 873 11.67 0.10 -21.86
C GLY A 873 12.75 -1.00 -21.86
N PRO A 874 13.25 -1.38 -20.67
CA PRO A 874 14.23 -2.46 -20.51
C PRO A 874 13.71 -3.76 -21.13
N PRO A 875 14.53 -4.51 -21.89
CA PRO A 875 16.00 -4.42 -21.98
C PRO A 875 16.54 -3.48 -23.06
N PHE A 876 15.71 -2.72 -23.79
CA PHE A 876 16.14 -1.91 -24.92
C PHE A 876 16.50 -0.47 -24.52
N VAL A 877 17.63 -0.33 -23.81
CA VAL A 877 18.07 0.94 -23.21
C VAL A 877 18.83 1.86 -24.15
N ARG A 878 19.28 1.36 -25.31
CA ARG A 878 20.04 2.14 -26.29
C ARG A 878 19.15 2.55 -27.44
N ARG A 879 19.31 3.77 -27.97
CA ARG A 879 18.52 4.24 -29.13
C ARG A 879 19.35 4.80 -30.27
N MET A 880 18.81 4.69 -31.47
CA MET A 880 19.39 5.25 -32.69
C MET A 880 18.30 5.85 -33.58
N TRP A 881 18.56 7.03 -34.15
CA TRP A 881 17.71 7.61 -35.17
C TRP A 881 18.01 6.99 -36.53
N ALA A 882 17.12 6.12 -37.04
CA ALA A 882 17.36 5.41 -38.29
C ALA A 882 16.89 6.18 -39.54
N GLY A 883 16.00 7.16 -39.40
CA GLY A 883 15.51 7.96 -40.52
C GLY A 883 14.09 8.47 -40.29
N GLY A 884 13.42 8.82 -41.37
CA GLY A 884 12.04 9.30 -41.31
C GLY A 884 11.49 9.79 -42.64
N SER A 885 10.27 10.33 -42.57
CA SER A 885 9.58 10.96 -43.68
C SER A 885 8.91 12.26 -43.24
N LEU A 886 8.85 13.24 -44.13
CA LEU A 886 8.17 14.51 -43.92
C LEU A 886 7.23 14.76 -45.09
N ILE A 887 6.01 15.18 -44.79
CA ILE A 887 5.01 15.61 -45.76
C ILE A 887 4.58 17.02 -45.37
N PHE A 888 4.80 17.97 -46.26
CA PHE A 888 4.39 19.37 -46.06
C PHE A 888 3.07 19.61 -46.79
N ASN A 889 2.20 20.39 -46.16
CA ASN A 889 1.03 20.94 -46.85
C ASN A 889 1.51 21.90 -47.95
N THR A 890 0.85 21.97 -49.09
CA THR A 890 1.17 22.95 -50.16
C THR A 890 0.21 24.13 -50.19
N THR A 891 -0.88 24.07 -49.41
CA THR A 891 -1.84 25.16 -49.29
C THR A 891 -1.25 26.31 -48.45
N SER A 892 -1.24 27.52 -49.01
CA SER A 892 -0.66 28.72 -48.38
C SER A 892 -1.24 29.04 -47.00
N GLY A 893 -2.56 28.84 -46.81
CA GLY A 893 -3.26 29.09 -45.54
C GLY A 893 -2.88 28.16 -44.39
N GLU A 894 -2.38 26.96 -44.72
CA GLU A 894 -1.99 25.94 -43.74
C GLU A 894 -0.49 25.95 -43.44
N GLN A 895 0.29 26.89 -44.01
CA GLN A 895 1.73 27.00 -43.72
C GLN A 895 2.00 27.64 -42.35
N LEU A 896 3.03 27.13 -41.66
CA LEU A 896 3.52 27.72 -40.42
C LEU A 896 4.27 29.03 -40.71
N ARG A 897 3.99 30.08 -39.93
CA ARG A 897 4.60 31.41 -40.08
C ARG A 897 5.23 31.89 -38.77
N LEU A 898 6.35 32.60 -38.91
CA LEU A 898 7.13 33.21 -37.83
C LEU A 898 6.51 34.55 -37.40
N GLY A 899 5.30 34.49 -36.84
CA GLY A 899 4.50 35.65 -36.41
C GLY A 899 4.06 35.60 -34.95
N ASN A 900 4.78 34.84 -34.10
CA ASN A 900 4.35 34.53 -32.73
C ASN A 900 2.99 33.81 -32.67
N MET A 901 2.66 33.07 -33.72
CA MET A 901 1.43 32.27 -33.82
C MET A 901 1.53 31.06 -32.90
N ARG A 902 0.41 30.72 -32.26
CA ARG A 902 0.31 29.53 -31.42
C ARG A 902 0.11 28.30 -32.29
N ALA A 903 1.01 27.33 -32.14
CA ALA A 903 0.98 26.07 -32.86
C ALA A 903 1.00 24.89 -31.89
N ALA A 904 0.55 23.73 -32.36
CA ALA A 904 0.57 22.49 -31.59
C ALA A 904 1.21 21.36 -32.40
N CYS A 905 1.92 20.49 -31.70
CA CYS A 905 2.48 19.25 -32.22
C CYS A 905 1.85 18.06 -31.48
N ILE A 906 1.11 17.23 -32.20
CA ILE A 906 0.56 15.97 -31.69
C ILE A 906 1.53 14.84 -32.04
N GLU A 907 2.13 14.23 -31.03
CA GLU A 907 3.07 13.13 -31.18
C GLU A 907 2.42 11.80 -30.72
N ARG A 908 2.49 10.76 -31.57
CA ARG A 908 1.99 9.42 -31.25
C ARG A 908 2.86 8.33 -31.86
N ILE A 909 2.90 7.16 -31.23
CA ILE A 909 3.51 5.95 -31.79
C ILE A 909 2.48 5.29 -32.71
N VAL A 910 2.81 5.17 -34.00
CA VAL A 910 1.89 4.63 -35.02
C VAL A 910 2.16 3.16 -35.36
N ASP A 911 3.40 2.71 -35.24
CA ASP A 911 3.79 1.34 -35.58
C ASP A 911 5.05 0.93 -34.82
N VAL A 912 5.14 -0.36 -34.50
CA VAL A 912 6.28 -0.97 -33.82
C VAL A 912 6.59 -2.33 -34.45
N SER A 913 7.82 -2.49 -34.93
CA SER A 913 8.29 -3.76 -35.48
C SER A 913 9.56 -4.23 -34.81
N VAL A 914 9.65 -5.53 -34.55
CA VAL A 914 10.83 -6.16 -33.94
C VAL A 914 11.54 -6.95 -35.03
N LYS A 915 12.84 -6.70 -35.24
CA LYS A 915 13.65 -7.44 -36.20
C LYS A 915 14.96 -7.86 -35.56
N GLY A 916 15.43 -9.06 -35.87
CA GLY A 916 16.69 -9.59 -35.33
C GLY A 916 16.51 -11.02 -34.86
N ARG A 917 17.60 -11.62 -34.39
CA ARG A 917 17.58 -12.93 -33.71
C ARG A 917 17.33 -12.71 -32.23
N GLU A 918 16.81 -13.72 -31.56
CA GLU A 918 16.54 -13.67 -30.12
C GLU A 918 17.84 -13.36 -29.34
N GLY A 919 17.80 -12.35 -28.47
CA GLY A 919 18.97 -11.78 -27.77
C GLY A 919 19.68 -10.62 -28.49
N ASP A 920 19.43 -10.43 -29.79
CA ASP A 920 19.99 -9.37 -30.66
C ASP A 920 18.89 -8.57 -31.36
N GLU A 921 17.69 -8.53 -30.76
CA GLU A 921 16.53 -7.88 -31.36
C GLU A 921 16.68 -6.36 -31.38
N LYS A 922 16.18 -5.77 -32.45
CA LYS A 922 16.04 -4.33 -32.60
C LYS A 922 14.57 -3.98 -32.71
N VAL A 923 14.12 -3.05 -31.88
CA VAL A 923 12.74 -2.56 -31.87
C VAL A 923 12.70 -1.26 -32.66
N PHE A 924 12.03 -1.28 -33.80
CA PHE A 924 11.78 -0.12 -34.65
C PHE A 924 10.46 0.51 -34.21
N VAL A 925 10.52 1.72 -33.68
CA VAL A 925 9.38 2.51 -33.23
C VAL A 925 9.18 3.64 -34.23
N ASN A 926 8.03 3.64 -34.92
CA ASN A 926 7.62 4.69 -35.82
C ASN A 926 6.76 5.70 -35.07
N ILE A 927 7.24 6.92 -34.95
CA ILE A 927 6.58 8.02 -34.23
C ILE A 927 6.08 9.03 -35.26
N GLU A 928 4.77 9.29 -35.27
CA GLU A 928 4.16 10.33 -36.10
C GLU A 928 3.99 11.62 -35.28
N ARG A 929 4.43 12.74 -35.83
CA ARG A 929 4.26 14.09 -35.30
C ARG A 929 3.47 14.91 -36.31
N ARG A 930 2.27 15.35 -35.91
CA ARG A 930 1.42 16.22 -36.71
C ARG A 930 1.50 17.63 -36.15
N VAL A 931 1.96 18.58 -36.96
CA VAL A 931 2.14 19.97 -36.57
C VAL A 931 1.15 20.84 -37.32
N GLY A 932 0.43 21.70 -36.60
CA GLY A 932 -0.56 22.61 -37.17
C GLY A 932 -0.80 23.84 -36.28
N LEU A 933 -1.63 24.75 -36.78
CA LEU A 933 -2.07 25.94 -36.04
C LEU A 933 -3.06 25.54 -34.94
N ALA A 934 -2.86 26.03 -33.72
CA ALA A 934 -3.75 25.71 -32.60
C ALA A 934 -5.07 26.49 -32.66
N ASP A 935 -4.97 27.76 -33.05
CA ASP A 935 -6.06 28.73 -33.05
C ASP A 935 -6.43 29.09 -34.51
N THR A 936 -7.43 28.43 -35.09
CA THR A 936 -7.97 28.80 -36.40
C THR A 936 -9.08 29.82 -36.18
N GLY A 937 -8.84 31.07 -36.60
CA GLY A 937 -9.70 32.26 -36.76
C GLY A 937 -11.21 32.35 -36.46
N ASP A 938 -11.93 31.29 -36.09
CA ASP A 938 -13.35 31.34 -35.74
C ASP A 938 -13.61 31.87 -34.32
N GLU A 939 -12.62 31.84 -33.43
CA GLU A 939 -12.75 32.46 -32.10
C GLU A 939 -12.56 33.99 -32.12
N LEU A 940 -11.98 34.53 -33.20
CA LEU A 940 -11.76 35.98 -33.37
C LEU A 940 -12.79 36.65 -34.31
N ARG A 941 -13.74 35.89 -34.87
CA ARG A 941 -14.90 36.40 -35.63
C ARG A 941 -16.22 36.22 -34.88
N MET A 942 -16.25 36.58 -33.60
CA MET A 942 -17.52 36.90 -32.93
C MET A 942 -17.95 38.31 -33.35
N ASN A 943 -18.93 38.33 -34.25
CA ASN A 943 -19.68 39.48 -34.73
C ASN A 943 -20.08 40.43 -33.56
N PRO A 944 -19.77 41.74 -33.59
CA PRO A 944 -20.17 42.68 -32.53
C PRO A 944 -21.70 42.82 -32.39
N ASP A 945 -22.46 42.42 -33.41
CA ASP A 945 -23.89 42.73 -33.53
C ASP A 945 -24.85 41.52 -33.37
N ALA A 946 -24.36 40.33 -33.01
CA ALA A 946 -25.23 39.18 -32.77
C ALA A 946 -25.72 39.13 -31.32
N LYS A 947 -26.65 40.03 -30.95
CA LYS A 947 -27.53 39.82 -29.79
C LYS A 947 -28.52 38.70 -30.09
N SER A 948 -28.26 37.49 -29.59
CA SER A 948 -29.21 36.67 -28.80
C SER A 948 -28.83 35.19 -28.77
N SER A 949 -29.03 34.59 -27.58
CA SER A 949 -29.14 33.15 -27.30
C SER A 949 -27.87 32.28 -27.24
N ALA A 950 -27.03 32.50 -26.23
CA ALA A 950 -26.40 31.42 -25.45
C ALA A 950 -25.72 32.00 -24.21
N ILE A 951 -26.36 31.87 -23.05
CA ILE A 951 -25.76 32.19 -21.75
C ILE A 951 -24.81 31.03 -21.41
N VAL A 952 -23.56 31.12 -21.84
CA VAL A 952 -22.48 30.25 -21.37
C VAL A 952 -21.94 30.85 -20.08
N SER A 953 -22.20 30.17 -18.97
CA SER A 953 -21.83 30.61 -17.62
C SER A 953 -20.32 30.80 -17.45
N GLU A 954 -19.90 31.89 -16.80
CA GLU A 954 -18.52 32.25 -16.41
C GLU A 954 -17.87 31.30 -15.37
N LYS A 955 -18.22 30.01 -15.33
CA LYS A 955 -17.71 29.01 -14.37
C LYS A 955 -16.93 27.86 -15.01
N CYS A 956 -16.27 28.09 -16.14
CA CYS A 956 -15.42 27.08 -16.77
C CYS A 956 -13.95 27.29 -16.35
N SER A 957 -13.38 26.31 -15.63
CA SER A 957 -11.99 26.35 -15.16
C SER A 957 -11.01 26.34 -16.34
N VAL A 958 -9.80 26.88 -16.16
CA VAL A 958 -8.76 26.91 -17.21
C VAL A 958 -8.42 25.49 -17.71
N SER A 959 -8.48 24.49 -16.84
CA SER A 959 -8.28 23.08 -17.20
C SER A 959 -9.39 22.50 -18.08
N ASP A 960 -10.65 22.91 -17.89
CA ASP A 960 -11.78 22.41 -18.68
C ASP A 960 -11.77 23.01 -20.11
N ARG A 961 -11.29 24.26 -20.26
CA ARG A 961 -11.08 24.88 -21.57
C ARG A 961 -9.93 24.22 -22.34
N ASN A 962 -8.82 23.94 -21.67
CA ASN A 962 -7.68 23.25 -22.28
C ASN A 962 -8.07 21.84 -22.73
N TYR A 963 -8.85 21.09 -21.93
CA TYR A 963 -9.32 19.75 -22.30
C TYR A 963 -10.25 19.76 -23.53
N MET A 964 -11.18 20.73 -23.60
CA MET A 964 -12.05 20.90 -24.78
C MET A 964 -11.26 21.29 -26.02
N ALA A 965 -10.30 22.20 -25.90
CA ALA A 965 -9.40 22.59 -26.99
C ALA A 965 -8.51 21.43 -27.46
N ASP A 966 -7.96 20.63 -26.53
CA ASP A 966 -7.18 19.44 -26.82
C ASP A 966 -8.02 18.38 -27.57
N GLN A 967 -9.27 18.16 -27.17
CA GLN A 967 -10.17 17.25 -27.89
C GLN A 967 -10.52 17.74 -29.30
N GLN A 968 -10.80 19.03 -29.46
CA GLN A 968 -11.07 19.61 -30.78
C GLN A 968 -9.82 19.58 -31.69
N LEU A 969 -8.64 19.78 -31.13
CA LEU A 969 -7.36 19.72 -31.85
C LEU A 969 -7.02 18.27 -32.26
N LEU A 970 -7.23 17.31 -31.36
CA LEU A 970 -7.13 15.89 -31.69
C LEU A 970 -8.12 15.50 -32.79
N GLN A 971 -9.37 15.96 -32.75
CA GLN A 971 -10.39 15.67 -33.76
C GLN A 971 -10.07 16.31 -35.13
N ARG A 972 -9.59 17.56 -35.16
CA ARG A 972 -9.19 18.29 -36.39
C ARG A 972 -8.01 17.62 -37.11
N HIS A 973 -7.06 17.07 -36.36
CA HIS A 973 -5.87 16.42 -36.92
C HIS A 973 -5.97 14.88 -36.98
N HIS A 974 -7.11 14.29 -36.60
CA HIS A 974 -7.38 12.87 -36.73
C HIS A 974 -7.76 12.53 -38.17
N VAL A 975 -6.97 11.68 -38.83
CA VAL A 975 -7.26 11.19 -40.19
C VAL A 975 -6.89 9.72 -40.25
N ASP A 976 -7.85 8.88 -40.68
CA ASP A 976 -7.69 7.41 -40.80
C ASP A 976 -6.82 6.96 -42.00
N ASN A 977 -6.40 7.90 -42.87
CA ASN A 977 -5.68 7.62 -44.11
C ASN A 977 -4.28 8.26 -44.13
N ASN A 978 -3.24 7.44 -44.33
CA ASN A 978 -1.83 7.84 -44.32
C ASN A 978 -1.41 8.83 -45.42
N ASP A 979 -2.19 9.01 -46.48
CA ASP A 979 -1.85 9.91 -47.60
C ASP A 979 -2.56 11.28 -47.54
N ASN A 980 -3.49 11.50 -46.61
CA ASN A 980 -4.18 12.78 -46.47
C ASN A 980 -3.65 13.55 -45.24
N ILE A 981 -3.05 14.73 -45.48
CA ILE A 981 -2.44 15.56 -44.44
C ILE A 981 -3.50 16.28 -43.58
N GLY A 982 -4.75 16.34 -44.03
CA GLY A 982 -5.83 17.03 -43.35
C GLY A 982 -5.51 18.53 -43.15
N GLN A 983 -5.90 19.08 -41.99
CA GLN A 983 -5.58 20.46 -41.58
C GLN A 983 -4.18 20.59 -40.96
N ALA A 984 -3.32 19.56 -41.02
CA ALA A 984 -1.96 19.68 -40.52
C ALA A 984 -1.07 20.43 -41.54
N SER A 985 -0.22 21.32 -41.05
CA SER A 985 0.79 22.02 -41.84
C SER A 985 1.94 21.08 -42.24
N LEU A 986 2.26 20.13 -41.36
CA LEU A 986 3.35 19.17 -41.52
C LEU A 986 3.03 17.87 -40.80
N VAL A 987 3.31 16.75 -41.46
CA VAL A 987 3.35 15.42 -40.83
C VAL A 987 4.77 14.87 -40.96
N GLU A 988 5.40 14.62 -39.81
CA GLU A 988 6.73 14.04 -39.68
C GLU A 988 6.60 12.62 -39.11
N THR A 989 7.17 11.62 -39.77
CA THR A 989 7.33 10.27 -39.22
C THR A 989 8.79 10.04 -38.90
N ARG A 990 9.10 9.69 -37.65
CA ARG A 990 10.45 9.37 -37.17
C ARG A 990 10.57 7.87 -36.98
N ASN A 991 11.66 7.29 -37.45
CA ASN A 991 12.00 5.90 -37.21
C ASN A 991 13.14 5.83 -36.20
N ILE A 992 12.79 5.44 -34.97
CA ILE A 992 13.74 5.28 -33.87
C ILE A 992 13.94 3.79 -33.61
N VAL A 993 15.19 3.37 -33.50
CA VAL A 993 15.57 1.98 -33.27
C VAL A 993 16.11 1.85 -31.87
N PHE A 994 15.46 1.01 -31.07
CA PHE A 994 15.91 0.65 -29.73
C PHE A 994 16.62 -0.69 -29.76
N MET A 995 17.73 -0.76 -29.02
CA MET A 995 18.65 -1.89 -28.97
C MET A 995 18.98 -2.18 -27.51
N ARG A 996 19.35 -3.44 -27.25
CA ARG A 996 19.83 -3.85 -25.93
C ARG A 996 21.16 -3.18 -25.58
N GLU A 997 21.43 -3.15 -24.28
CA GLU A 997 22.72 -2.73 -23.75
C GLU A 997 23.87 -3.57 -24.35
N LYS A 998 25.06 -2.98 -24.44
CA LYS A 998 26.27 -3.66 -24.90
C LYS A 998 27.26 -3.75 -23.75
N ASP A 999 27.89 -4.92 -23.63
CA ASP A 999 29.05 -5.07 -22.75
C ASP A 999 30.21 -4.20 -23.23
N THR A 1000 31.01 -3.69 -22.29
CA THR A 1000 32.15 -2.79 -22.57
C THR A 1000 33.19 -3.44 -23.50
N THR A 1001 33.36 -4.77 -23.44
CA THR A 1001 34.23 -5.53 -24.37
C THR A 1001 33.69 -5.48 -25.79
N THR A 1002 32.41 -5.79 -25.98
CA THR A 1002 31.72 -5.74 -27.28
C THR A 1002 31.68 -4.32 -27.84
N ALA A 1003 31.49 -3.30 -26.99
CA ALA A 1003 31.54 -1.89 -27.38
C ALA A 1003 32.94 -1.48 -27.89
N LYS A 1004 34.01 -1.94 -27.22
CA LYS A 1004 35.40 -1.70 -27.66
C LYS A 1004 35.73 -2.41 -28.98
N GLU A 1005 35.25 -3.65 -29.16
CA GLU A 1005 35.41 -4.39 -30.42
C GLU A 1005 34.67 -3.72 -31.58
N ASP A 1006 33.44 -3.24 -31.35
CA ASP A 1006 32.67 -2.51 -32.34
C ASP A 1006 33.29 -1.15 -32.68
N CYS A 1007 33.87 -0.46 -31.68
CA CYS A 1007 34.59 0.80 -31.88
C CYS A 1007 35.83 0.62 -32.79
N ALA A 1008 36.48 -0.55 -32.71
CA ALA A 1008 37.62 -0.91 -33.56
C ALA A 1008 37.21 -1.45 -34.95
N ARG A 1009 35.93 -1.77 -35.17
CA ARG A 1009 35.45 -2.36 -36.43
C ARG A 1009 35.30 -1.29 -37.52
N LEU A 1010 35.90 -1.55 -38.68
CA LEU A 1010 35.72 -0.69 -39.86
C LEU A 1010 34.27 -0.76 -40.38
N PRO A 1011 33.60 0.39 -40.62
CA PRO A 1011 32.23 0.40 -41.10
C PRO A 1011 32.12 -0.13 -42.53
N LYS A 1012 31.00 -0.79 -42.85
CA LYS A 1012 30.69 -1.20 -44.24
C LYS A 1012 30.31 0.03 -45.04
N ILE A 1013 31.13 0.39 -46.03
CA ILE A 1013 30.94 1.57 -46.89
C ILE A 1013 30.06 1.20 -48.08
N LEU A 1014 28.90 1.85 -48.20
CA LEU A 1014 28.07 1.79 -49.42
C LEU A 1014 28.41 3.00 -50.30
N ARG A 1015 28.99 2.77 -51.48
CA ARG A 1015 29.42 3.87 -52.36
C ARG A 1015 28.26 4.51 -53.13
N PRO A 1016 28.31 5.83 -53.38
CA PRO A 1016 27.37 6.51 -54.26
C PRO A 1016 27.29 5.92 -55.66
N THR A 1017 26.08 5.71 -56.15
CA THR A 1017 25.83 5.17 -57.50
C THR A 1017 25.91 6.23 -58.59
N ARG A 1018 25.86 7.52 -58.23
CA ARG A 1018 25.93 8.66 -59.15
C ARG A 1018 26.77 9.80 -58.58
N LYS A 1019 27.28 10.65 -59.45
CA LYS A 1019 27.93 11.90 -59.06
C LYS A 1019 26.88 12.96 -58.69
N PRO A 1020 27.14 13.82 -57.70
CA PRO A 1020 26.25 14.92 -57.36
C PRO A 1020 26.27 16.03 -58.41
N ASP A 1021 25.12 16.69 -58.59
CA ASP A 1021 25.00 17.91 -59.41
C ASP A 1021 25.47 19.14 -58.63
N PHE A 1022 25.24 19.12 -57.31
CA PHE A 1022 25.69 20.15 -56.37
C PHE A 1022 26.07 19.53 -55.04
N ASP A 1023 27.11 20.06 -54.39
CA ASP A 1023 27.54 19.59 -53.08
C ASP A 1023 28.16 20.68 -52.20
N VAL A 1024 28.10 20.46 -50.89
CA VAL A 1024 28.68 21.33 -49.87
C VAL A 1024 29.44 20.46 -48.87
N ARG A 1025 30.68 20.86 -48.56
CA ARG A 1025 31.51 20.20 -47.54
C ARG A 1025 31.39 20.91 -46.21
N ILE A 1026 31.23 20.14 -45.15
CA ILE A 1026 30.98 20.64 -43.80
C ILE A 1026 31.82 19.81 -42.82
N THR A 1027 32.45 20.47 -41.84
CA THR A 1027 33.12 19.77 -40.74
C THR A 1027 32.43 20.17 -39.44
N PRO A 1028 31.41 19.42 -38.98
CA PRO A 1028 30.67 19.77 -37.77
C PRO A 1028 31.56 19.69 -36.53
N THR A 1029 31.54 20.71 -35.69
CA THR A 1029 32.33 20.75 -34.44
C THR A 1029 31.52 20.29 -33.24
N GLN A 1030 32.18 19.92 -32.14
CA GLN A 1030 31.51 19.62 -30.88
C GLN A 1030 30.66 20.80 -30.38
N SER A 1031 31.11 22.05 -30.61
CA SER A 1031 30.34 23.25 -30.26
C SER A 1031 29.05 23.38 -31.07
N LEU A 1032 29.06 23.00 -32.36
CA LEU A 1032 27.85 22.94 -33.18
C LEU A 1032 26.86 21.91 -32.63
N LEU A 1033 27.34 20.70 -32.29
CA LEU A 1033 26.51 19.65 -31.69
C LEU A 1033 25.90 20.11 -30.36
N PHE A 1034 26.67 20.79 -29.51
CA PHE A 1034 26.18 21.35 -28.26
C PHE A 1034 25.10 22.42 -28.48
N ARG A 1035 25.34 23.41 -29.36
CA ARG A 1035 24.36 24.45 -29.69
C ARG A 1035 23.06 23.86 -30.23
N PHE A 1036 23.15 22.87 -31.12
CA PHE A 1036 21.97 22.19 -31.66
C PHE A 1036 21.22 21.39 -30.59
N SER A 1037 21.93 20.71 -29.69
CA SER A 1037 21.34 20.01 -28.54
C SER A 1037 20.60 20.97 -27.61
N ALA A 1038 21.17 22.15 -27.34
CA ALA A 1038 20.54 23.19 -26.54
C ALA A 1038 19.28 23.77 -27.21
N LEU A 1039 19.32 24.02 -28.53
CA LEU A 1039 18.18 24.55 -29.29
C LEU A 1039 17.01 23.56 -29.41
N THR A 1040 17.31 22.26 -29.45
CA THR A 1040 16.30 21.19 -29.60
C THR A 1040 15.91 20.53 -28.27
N PHE A 1041 16.51 20.99 -27.16
CA PHE A 1041 16.38 20.38 -25.83
C PHE A 1041 16.67 18.86 -25.82
N ASN A 1042 17.63 18.43 -26.64
CA ASN A 1042 18.01 17.03 -26.78
C ASN A 1042 19.18 16.68 -25.86
N ALA A 1043 18.91 15.95 -24.78
CA ALA A 1043 19.88 15.59 -23.74
C ALA A 1043 20.63 14.26 -24.01
N HIS A 1044 20.55 13.69 -25.22
CA HIS A 1044 21.12 12.36 -25.48
C HIS A 1044 22.65 12.33 -25.38
N ALA A 1045 23.18 11.43 -24.55
CA ALA A 1045 24.59 11.38 -24.17
C ALA A 1045 25.55 11.23 -25.37
N ILE A 1046 25.14 10.57 -26.47
CA ILE A 1046 25.98 10.37 -27.66
C ILE A 1046 26.39 11.68 -28.37
N HIS A 1047 25.72 12.79 -28.06
CA HIS A 1047 26.00 14.11 -28.63
C HIS A 1047 26.84 15.00 -27.69
N LEU A 1048 27.00 14.58 -26.43
CA LEU A 1048 27.54 15.41 -25.34
C LEU A 1048 28.79 14.79 -24.70
N ASP A 1049 28.80 13.47 -24.53
CA ASP A 1049 29.85 12.72 -23.82
C ASP A 1049 30.64 11.78 -24.76
N PRO A 1050 31.89 12.12 -25.11
CA PRO A 1050 32.74 11.26 -25.93
C PRO A 1050 33.11 9.93 -25.25
N GLN A 1051 33.16 9.88 -23.92
CA GLN A 1051 33.52 8.67 -23.18
C GLN A 1051 32.37 7.67 -23.24
N TYR A 1052 31.14 8.11 -22.99
CA TYR A 1052 29.93 7.31 -23.15
C TYR A 1052 29.81 6.69 -24.55
N CYS A 1053 30.11 7.48 -25.61
CA CYS A 1053 30.15 6.97 -26.98
C CYS A 1053 31.08 5.76 -27.15
N ARG A 1054 32.30 5.84 -26.59
CA ARG A 1054 33.34 4.82 -26.78
C ARG A 1054 33.13 3.59 -25.91
N GLU A 1055 32.75 3.80 -24.65
CA GLU A 1055 32.75 2.75 -23.63
C GLU A 1055 31.41 2.00 -23.53
N SER A 1056 30.30 2.67 -23.84
CA SER A 1056 28.94 2.12 -23.67
C SER A 1056 28.23 1.85 -25.00
N GLU A 1057 28.41 2.71 -26.00
CA GLU A 1057 27.69 2.60 -27.27
C GLU A 1057 28.48 1.88 -28.39
N GLY A 1058 29.81 1.96 -28.34
CA GLY A 1058 30.74 1.39 -29.32
C GLY A 1058 31.01 2.30 -30.52
N TYR A 1059 30.97 3.62 -30.33
CA TYR A 1059 31.26 4.65 -31.34
C TYR A 1059 32.63 5.31 -31.08
N ARG A 1060 33.37 5.65 -32.14
CA ARG A 1060 34.70 6.27 -32.00
C ARG A 1060 34.70 7.68 -31.40
N ASN A 1061 33.65 8.45 -31.65
CA ASN A 1061 33.52 9.84 -31.21
C ASN A 1061 32.05 10.24 -31.08
N LEU A 1062 31.79 11.49 -30.68
CA LEU A 1062 30.47 12.11 -30.67
C LEU A 1062 29.78 11.99 -32.03
N LEU A 1063 28.50 11.62 -32.01
CA LEU A 1063 27.69 11.43 -33.20
C LEU A 1063 26.96 12.72 -33.59
N LEU A 1064 26.85 12.98 -34.89
CA LEU A 1064 26.00 14.02 -35.44
C LEU A 1064 24.53 13.64 -35.25
N HIS A 1065 23.68 14.60 -34.87
CA HIS A 1065 22.24 14.35 -34.73
C HIS A 1065 21.59 13.96 -36.06
N GLY A 1066 20.69 12.99 -36.04
CA GLY A 1066 19.82 12.67 -37.18
C GLY A 1066 19.03 13.90 -37.66
N PRO A 1067 18.35 14.64 -36.77
CA PRO A 1067 17.68 15.90 -37.11
C PRO A 1067 18.61 16.97 -37.69
N LEU A 1068 19.84 17.09 -37.21
CA LEU A 1068 20.81 18.05 -37.78
C LEU A 1068 21.20 17.66 -39.21
N SER A 1069 21.39 16.36 -39.47
CA SER A 1069 21.63 15.84 -40.83
C SER A 1069 20.47 16.22 -41.77
N LEU A 1070 19.23 16.13 -41.29
CA LEU A 1070 18.04 16.55 -42.04
C LEU A 1070 18.05 18.05 -42.35
N VAL A 1071 18.35 18.91 -41.37
CA VAL A 1071 18.44 20.37 -41.56
C VAL A 1071 19.49 20.74 -42.60
N LEU A 1072 20.65 20.07 -42.58
CA LEU A 1072 21.71 20.27 -43.57
C LEU A 1072 21.27 19.86 -44.98
N MET A 1073 20.63 18.70 -45.12
CA MET A 1073 20.09 18.22 -46.41
C MET A 1073 19.03 19.18 -46.97
N PHE A 1074 18.13 19.70 -46.13
CA PHE A 1074 17.13 20.67 -46.55
C PHE A 1074 17.75 22.01 -46.97
N SER A 1075 18.76 22.48 -46.22
CA SER A 1075 19.44 23.76 -46.52
C SER A 1075 20.16 23.72 -47.87
N VAL A 1076 20.85 22.61 -48.16
CA VAL A 1076 21.54 22.42 -49.46
C VAL A 1076 20.53 22.19 -50.59
N LEU A 1077 19.50 21.35 -50.39
CA LEU A 1077 18.47 21.11 -51.41
C LEU A 1077 17.72 22.40 -51.78
N ARG A 1078 17.34 23.22 -50.79
CA ARG A 1078 16.62 24.48 -51.00
C ARG A 1078 17.37 25.44 -51.92
N SER A 1079 18.71 25.44 -51.88
CA SER A 1079 19.53 26.27 -52.78
C SER A 1079 19.42 25.88 -54.26
N GLN A 1080 18.92 24.68 -54.56
CA GLN A 1080 18.81 24.12 -55.91
C GLN A 1080 17.36 24.11 -56.44
N LEU A 1081 16.39 24.62 -55.67
CA LEU A 1081 14.99 24.70 -56.08
C LEU A 1081 14.73 25.93 -56.96
N GLN A 1082 13.77 25.84 -57.87
CA GLN A 1082 13.32 27.00 -58.63
C GLN A 1082 12.54 27.97 -57.71
N PRO A 1083 12.52 29.29 -58.01
CA PRO A 1083 11.69 30.24 -57.26
C PRO A 1083 10.22 29.81 -57.24
N GLY A 1084 9.63 29.72 -56.03
CA GLY A 1084 8.24 29.27 -55.84
C GLY A 1084 8.04 27.76 -55.69
N GLU A 1085 9.09 26.95 -55.89
CA GLU A 1085 9.06 25.52 -55.55
C GLU A 1085 9.33 25.29 -54.05
N MET A 1086 8.62 24.33 -53.47
CA MET A 1086 8.84 23.84 -52.12
C MET A 1086 8.92 22.31 -52.08
N ILE A 1087 9.50 21.76 -51.01
CA ILE A 1087 9.57 20.31 -50.82
C ILE A 1087 8.20 19.83 -50.32
N LYS A 1088 7.51 19.00 -51.10
CA LYS A 1088 6.21 18.42 -50.72
C LYS A 1088 6.38 17.18 -49.84
N ARG A 1089 7.29 16.28 -50.22
CA ARG A 1089 7.55 15.03 -49.50
C ARG A 1089 9.04 14.78 -49.46
N PHE A 1090 9.56 14.38 -48.31
CA PHE A 1090 10.97 14.06 -48.12
C PHE A 1090 11.10 12.77 -47.31
N ASN A 1091 11.79 11.77 -47.84
CA ASN A 1091 12.07 10.52 -47.13
C ASN A 1091 13.58 10.39 -46.98
N TYR A 1092 14.06 9.95 -45.82
CA TYR A 1092 15.49 9.76 -45.59
C TYR A 1092 15.79 8.62 -44.63
N ARG A 1093 17.01 8.10 -44.74
CA ARG A 1093 17.53 7.01 -43.93
C ARG A 1093 18.99 7.25 -43.58
N ASN A 1094 19.31 7.07 -42.31
CA ASN A 1094 20.67 7.05 -41.81
C ASN A 1094 21.24 5.64 -42.00
N LEU A 1095 22.33 5.53 -42.76
CA LEU A 1095 22.96 4.28 -43.16
C LEU A 1095 24.27 4.04 -42.40
N ALA A 1096 25.02 5.10 -42.10
CA ALA A 1096 26.25 5.04 -41.34
C ALA A 1096 26.37 6.22 -40.36
N PRO A 1097 27.07 6.05 -39.24
CA PRO A 1097 27.29 7.12 -38.27
C PRO A 1097 28.15 8.26 -38.85
N LEU A 1098 27.78 9.49 -38.54
CA LEU A 1098 28.55 10.70 -38.82
C LEU A 1098 29.12 11.25 -37.52
N TYR A 1099 30.38 11.70 -37.52
CA TYR A 1099 31.09 12.07 -36.31
C TYR A 1099 31.46 13.55 -36.25
N ALA A 1100 31.59 14.08 -35.03
CA ALA A 1100 32.14 15.40 -34.80
C ALA A 1100 33.61 15.48 -35.23
N ASN A 1101 34.00 16.64 -35.76
CA ASN A 1101 35.32 17.00 -36.28
C ASN A 1101 35.78 16.17 -37.50
N GLU A 1102 34.84 15.54 -38.22
CA GLU A 1102 35.12 14.85 -39.47
C GLU A 1102 34.39 15.51 -40.63
N GLU A 1103 35.07 15.69 -41.76
CA GLU A 1103 34.47 16.25 -42.96
C GLU A 1103 33.37 15.33 -43.49
N LEU A 1104 32.21 15.92 -43.77
CA LEU A 1104 31.10 15.31 -44.48
C LEU A 1104 30.74 16.15 -45.70
N ARG A 1105 30.16 15.52 -46.71
CA ARG A 1105 29.77 16.17 -47.96
C ARG A 1105 28.29 15.96 -48.24
N VAL A 1106 27.51 17.03 -48.17
CA VAL A 1106 26.07 17.02 -48.46
C VAL A 1106 25.89 17.20 -49.97
N CYS A 1107 25.27 16.24 -50.61
CA CYS A 1107 25.18 16.09 -52.05
C CYS A 1107 23.72 16.11 -52.52
N VAL A 1108 23.45 16.79 -53.63
CA VAL A 1108 22.14 16.85 -54.29
C VAL A 1108 22.31 16.39 -55.73
N GLY A 1109 21.38 15.58 -56.21
CA GLY A 1109 21.25 15.28 -57.63
C GLY A 1109 19.79 15.24 -58.07
N LYS A 1110 19.49 15.83 -59.22
CA LYS A 1110 18.18 15.80 -59.84
C LYS A 1110 17.99 14.48 -60.58
N ASN A 1111 16.77 13.93 -60.58
CA ASN A 1111 16.49 12.71 -61.32
C ASN A 1111 16.19 13.05 -62.79
N ALA A 1112 16.93 12.45 -63.72
CA ALA A 1112 16.76 12.69 -65.15
C ALA A 1112 15.38 12.25 -65.69
N ASP A 1113 14.78 11.21 -65.09
CA ASP A 1113 13.51 10.62 -65.57
C ASP A 1113 12.25 11.30 -64.99
N LYS A 1114 12.38 12.08 -63.91
CA LYS A 1114 11.27 12.74 -63.21
C LYS A 1114 11.70 14.12 -62.72
N SER A 1115 11.30 15.17 -63.44
CA SER A 1115 11.76 16.56 -63.24
C SER A 1115 11.51 17.13 -61.84
N ASN A 1116 10.53 16.61 -61.11
CA ASN A 1116 10.13 17.05 -59.76
C ASN A 1116 10.72 16.19 -58.62
N LYS A 1117 11.66 15.27 -58.91
CA LYS A 1117 12.30 14.42 -57.90
C LYS A 1117 13.79 14.71 -57.78
N TYR A 1118 14.22 14.91 -56.54
CA TYR A 1118 15.63 15.02 -56.17
C TYR A 1118 16.02 13.85 -55.28
N GLU A 1119 17.25 13.40 -55.38
CA GLU A 1119 17.86 12.55 -54.37
C GLU A 1119 19.01 13.34 -53.72
N VAL A 1120 19.04 13.29 -52.40
CA VAL A 1120 19.93 14.06 -51.55
C VAL A 1120 20.63 13.06 -50.64
N TRP A 1121 21.93 13.19 -50.44
CA TRP A 1121 22.67 12.27 -49.58
C TRP A 1121 23.82 12.98 -48.87
N ILE A 1122 24.35 12.36 -47.84
CA ILE A 1122 25.55 12.80 -47.14
C ILE A 1122 26.60 11.73 -47.30
N GLU A 1123 27.78 12.10 -47.77
CA GLU A 1123 28.97 11.27 -47.80
C GLU A 1123 29.80 11.53 -46.53
N GLY A 1124 30.22 10.48 -45.83
CA GLY A 1124 31.17 10.60 -44.72
C GLY A 1124 32.62 10.76 -45.21
N LYS A 1125 33.57 10.89 -44.28
CA LYS A 1125 35.02 11.02 -44.57
C LYS A 1125 35.57 9.97 -45.54
N GLU A 1126 35.00 8.76 -45.53
CA GLU A 1126 35.43 7.63 -46.37
C GLU A 1126 34.71 7.56 -47.74
N GLY A 1127 33.87 8.54 -48.07
CA GLY A 1127 33.21 8.69 -49.37
C GLY A 1127 32.00 7.77 -49.61
N GLY A 1128 31.50 7.08 -48.58
CA GLY A 1128 30.27 6.28 -48.65
C GLY A 1128 29.02 7.03 -48.20
N TYR A 1129 27.85 6.56 -48.61
CA TYR A 1129 26.55 7.03 -48.12
C TYR A 1129 26.46 6.89 -46.59
N ALA A 1130 26.44 8.02 -45.88
CA ALA A 1130 26.13 8.08 -44.47
C ALA A 1130 24.64 8.32 -44.23
N VAL A 1131 24.04 9.22 -45.01
CA VAL A 1131 22.60 9.49 -45.01
C VAL A 1131 22.12 9.51 -46.45
N LYS A 1132 20.95 8.92 -46.74
CA LYS A 1132 20.35 8.91 -48.08
C LYS A 1132 18.91 9.36 -47.99
N GLY A 1133 18.49 10.25 -48.88
CA GLY A 1133 17.13 10.74 -48.95
C GLY A 1133 16.63 11.04 -50.36
N SER A 1134 15.31 11.15 -50.48
CA SER A 1134 14.60 11.44 -51.72
C SER A 1134 13.55 12.52 -51.44
N ALA A 1135 13.55 13.57 -52.24
CA ALA A 1135 12.61 14.68 -52.17
C ALA A 1135 11.70 14.70 -53.40
N VAL A 1136 10.43 15.01 -53.19
CA VAL A 1136 9.49 15.39 -54.23
C VAL A 1136 9.16 16.86 -54.01
N VAL A 1137 9.35 17.67 -55.04
CA VAL A 1137 9.09 19.11 -54.99
C VAL A 1137 7.84 19.45 -55.80
N GLY A 1138 7.23 20.58 -55.48
CA GLY A 1138 6.07 21.10 -56.20
C GLY A 1138 5.86 22.59 -55.93
N PRO A 1139 4.95 23.25 -56.67
CA PRO A 1139 4.59 24.63 -56.43
C PRO A 1139 3.85 24.78 -55.10
N LEU A 1140 3.94 25.97 -54.50
CA LEU A 1140 3.07 26.40 -53.41
C LEU A 1140 1.69 26.81 -53.98
N ASP A 1141 0.61 26.21 -53.50
CA ASP A 1141 -0.76 26.52 -53.96
C ASP A 1141 -1.22 27.83 -53.29
N THR A 1142 -1.28 28.91 -54.05
CA THR A 1142 -1.65 30.26 -53.57
C THR A 1142 -3.15 30.48 -53.38
N GLY A 1143 -3.99 29.50 -53.73
CA GLY A 1143 -5.44 29.55 -53.48
C GLY A 1143 -6.26 30.39 -54.46
N ASP A 1144 -5.69 30.91 -55.55
CA ASP A 1144 -6.45 31.48 -56.67
C ASP A 1144 -6.87 30.36 -57.64
N SER A 1145 -7.90 29.61 -57.26
CA SER A 1145 -8.75 28.81 -58.17
C SER A 1145 -10.11 28.57 -57.56
#